data_AF-A0A517WL66-F1
#
_entry.id   AF-A0A517WL66-F1
#
_cell.length_a   1.000
_cell.length_b   1.000
_cell.length_c   1.000
_cell.angle_alpha   90.00
_cell.angle_beta   90.00
_cell.angle_gamma   90.00
#
_symmetry.space_group_name_H-M   'P 1'
#
loop_
_entity.id
_entity.type
_entity.pdbx_description
1 polymer ?
#
loop_
_entity_poly.entity_id
_entity_poly.type
_entity_poly.pdbx_seq_one_letter_code
_entity_poly.pdbx_strand_id
1 'polypeptide(L)'
;MSIANSTRDVHVEEIVDVEQRSWLNMKEVPAWFISLGVHLLILFVLASITRITLLDSEHAIISSIEELDDNVFKLDPTIQDVVGSAGDTEILAPSMAAAPVSAKEQQEALKDQLENDIETPEPVFDDNLTQPAQEELTAAVEVTGETDRPGGVAGAIDRLTLEIAAAVKEKKLLVVWLFDVSPSVSKRRNEIADRFENVYKQLGILEAAENESSLKTAVAAFGATTQFVTKDPVSDVKEVVSQIRSIKEDTSGDENVFAAVNQVSKRWLSYKRSSRRNMMIIVVTDEAGTDAVQNLEETILLTKRNGIKCYVVGNASPFGQQEVVIQFPIEPGITVPAVQQSGPETVMPERIKLPFWGQSDYDIRQISSGYGPYALTRLCAETNGIYFITEDTTPNFDAADMRDYHPDYISIRDYERMLTQNMAKQALVRTAAATRLSDRRLPQPTLEFPANTDNVLRQAITEAQKPVSQLSYGLNELQVMLEQGLKDRKKITEPRWRANYDLALGRVVANQARAHGYNTILAEMKGNPKVFEKKGNNAWRLVAAKDVRSSPTVRKLEKQAMELLNGVIDEHPGTPWSYLAAKELEKPLGWKWQEMKMNLDSSGNRVRTPNPRFEEEQRKKREALKKRGISGNKPLKI
;
A
#
# COMPACT_ATOMS: atom_id res chain seq x y z
N MET A 1 41.68 -77.90 63.30
CA MET A 1 40.81 -78.80 62.51
C MET A 1 40.68 -78.18 61.12
N SER A 2 41.65 -78.48 60.23
CA SER A 2 41.59 -79.50 59.17
C SER A 2 41.16 -78.85 57.84
N ILE A 3 42.09 -78.33 57.02
CA ILE A 3 42.69 -78.95 55.80
C ILE A 3 41.68 -78.86 54.62
N ALA A 4 41.95 -78.45 53.38
CA ALA A 4 43.08 -77.90 52.64
C ALA A 4 42.61 -77.52 51.21
N ASN A 5 43.44 -76.76 50.46
CA ASN A 5 43.79 -76.83 49.02
C ASN A 5 43.01 -77.79 48.09
N SER A 6 42.86 -77.63 46.77
CA SER A 6 43.47 -76.82 45.71
C SER A 6 42.83 -77.22 44.35
N THR A 7 42.99 -76.37 43.33
CA THR A 7 43.08 -76.68 41.87
C THR A 7 41.86 -77.17 41.06
N ARG A 8 41.49 -76.29 40.10
CA ARG A 8 41.16 -76.51 38.67
C ARG A 8 40.78 -77.91 38.20
N ASP A 9 39.62 -77.99 37.54
CA ASP A 9 39.44 -78.79 36.33
C ASP A 9 38.65 -78.01 35.27
N VAL A 10 39.17 -78.07 34.04
CA VAL A 10 38.60 -77.51 32.82
C VAL A 10 37.68 -78.58 32.23
N HIS A 11 36.42 -78.24 31.97
CA HIS A 11 35.54 -79.07 31.15
C HIS A 11 35.29 -78.37 29.81
N VAL A 12 35.72 -79.06 28.76
CA VAL A 12 35.47 -78.77 27.36
C VAL A 12 34.14 -79.42 27.01
N GLU A 13 33.11 -78.63 26.71
CA GLU A 13 31.90 -79.12 26.04
C GLU A 13 31.96 -78.77 24.56
N GLU A 14 32.33 -79.80 23.80
CA GLU A 14 31.76 -80.28 22.54
C GLU A 14 30.96 -79.27 21.68
N ILE A 15 31.50 -79.01 20.49
CA ILE A 15 30.86 -78.31 19.38
C ILE A 15 29.75 -79.23 18.84
N VAL A 16 28.49 -78.82 19.02
CA VAL A 16 27.32 -79.47 18.40
C VAL A 16 26.73 -78.55 17.33
N ASP A 17 26.31 -79.21 16.25
CA ASP A 17 25.98 -78.75 14.91
C ASP A 17 25.22 -77.42 14.73
N VAL A 18 25.63 -76.74 13.67
CA VAL A 18 24.97 -75.58 13.06
C VAL A 18 23.71 -76.03 12.33
N GLU A 19 22.53 -75.83 12.93
CA GLU A 19 21.27 -75.85 12.20
C GLU A 19 21.03 -74.50 11.50
N GLN A 20 20.93 -74.52 10.17
CA GLN A 20 20.50 -73.37 9.36
C GLN A 20 19.04 -73.00 9.69
N ARG A 21 18.84 -72.05 10.61
CA ARG A 21 17.52 -71.43 10.82
C ARG A 21 17.16 -70.51 9.65
N SER A 22 16.29 -71.00 8.78
CA SER A 22 15.51 -70.24 7.81
C SER A 22 14.84 -69.02 8.47
N TRP A 23 15.13 -67.81 7.97
CA TRP A 23 14.60 -66.51 8.43
C TRP A 23 13.08 -66.34 8.16
N LEU A 24 12.40 -67.28 7.52
CA LEU A 24 10.99 -67.10 7.13
C LEU A 24 10.01 -67.97 7.91
N ASN A 25 10.09 -67.95 9.25
CA ASN A 25 9.07 -68.59 10.10
C ASN A 25 8.11 -67.52 10.68
N MET A 26 6.95 -67.32 10.05
CA MET A 26 5.94 -66.31 10.41
C MET A 26 5.32 -66.47 11.82
N LYS A 27 5.67 -67.54 12.56
CA LYS A 27 5.12 -67.81 13.90
C LYS A 27 5.96 -67.23 15.05
N GLU A 28 7.19 -66.77 14.79
CA GLU A 28 8.10 -66.22 15.81
C GLU A 28 8.37 -64.71 15.63
N VAL A 29 7.54 -64.01 14.84
CA VAL A 29 7.71 -62.57 14.62
C VAL A 29 7.38 -61.82 15.92
N PRO A 30 8.32 -61.05 16.50
CA PRO A 30 8.06 -60.26 17.69
C PRO A 30 6.89 -59.30 17.47
N ALA A 31 6.02 -59.15 18.46
CA ALA A 31 4.80 -58.34 18.35
C ALA A 31 5.05 -56.88 17.91
N TRP A 32 6.23 -56.32 18.22
CA TRP A 32 6.61 -54.98 17.79
C TRP A 32 6.78 -54.86 16.27
N PHE A 33 7.19 -55.93 15.59
CA PHE A 33 7.38 -55.95 14.14
C PHE A 33 6.04 -55.97 13.40
N ILE A 34 5.06 -56.70 13.95
CA ILE A 34 3.68 -56.70 13.46
C ILE A 34 3.06 -55.30 13.68
N SER A 35 3.26 -54.71 14.86
CA SER A 35 2.80 -53.35 15.16
C SER A 35 3.41 -52.32 14.21
N LEU A 36 4.72 -52.40 13.94
CA LEU A 36 5.40 -51.51 13.00
C LEU A 36 4.84 -51.65 11.58
N GLY A 37 4.59 -52.88 11.12
CA GLY A 37 3.99 -53.16 9.82
C GLY A 37 2.58 -52.59 9.69
N VAL A 38 1.75 -52.74 10.73
CA VAL A 38 0.39 -52.17 10.77
C VAL A 38 0.43 -50.65 10.73
N HIS A 39 1.33 -50.00 11.47
CA HIS A 39 1.45 -48.54 11.46
C HIS A 39 1.96 -48.01 10.10
N LEU A 40 2.92 -48.69 9.48
CA LEU A 40 3.38 -48.34 8.13
C LEU A 40 2.27 -48.48 7.09
N LEU A 41 1.45 -49.52 7.21
CA LEU A 41 0.30 -49.74 6.32
C LEU A 41 -0.77 -48.65 6.52
N ILE A 42 -1.06 -48.27 7.77
CA ILE A 42 -1.98 -47.15 8.06
C ILE A 42 -1.45 -45.83 7.50
N LEU A 43 -0.15 -45.55 7.64
CA LEU A 43 0.47 -44.36 7.05
C LEU A 43 0.40 -44.39 5.52
N PHE A 44 0.58 -45.55 4.89
CA PHE A 44 0.44 -45.69 3.43
C PHE A 44 -1.00 -45.49 2.97
N VAL A 45 -1.98 -45.98 3.73
CA VAL A 45 -3.41 -45.76 3.45
C VAL A 45 -3.76 -44.28 3.64
N LEU A 46 -3.29 -43.63 4.70
CA LEU A 46 -3.49 -42.21 4.93
C LEU A 46 -2.79 -41.35 3.86
N ALA A 47 -1.60 -41.75 3.40
CA ALA A 47 -0.90 -41.09 2.30
C ALA A 47 -1.61 -41.29 0.95
N SER A 48 -2.32 -42.42 0.76
CA SER A 48 -3.13 -42.70 -0.43
C SER A 48 -4.44 -41.91 -0.43
N ILE A 49 -4.97 -41.58 0.76
CA ILE A 49 -6.11 -40.66 0.91
C ILE A 49 -5.60 -39.22 0.77
N THR A 50 -5.27 -38.85 -0.46
CA THR A 50 -5.07 -37.45 -0.82
C THR A 50 -6.43 -36.79 -0.95
N ARG A 51 -6.77 -35.88 -0.05
CA ARG A 51 -7.80 -34.87 -0.34
C ARG A 51 -7.14 -33.83 -1.22
N ILE A 52 -7.66 -33.68 -2.43
CA ILE A 52 -7.41 -32.50 -3.26
C ILE A 52 -8.08 -31.33 -2.52
N THR A 53 -7.34 -30.66 -1.65
CA THR A 53 -7.63 -29.27 -1.35
C THR A 53 -7.25 -28.50 -2.60
N LEU A 54 -8.24 -28.15 -3.41
CA LEU A 54 -8.12 -27.08 -4.39
C LEU A 54 -7.73 -25.83 -3.60
N LEU A 55 -6.41 -25.62 -3.46
CA LEU A 55 -5.89 -24.27 -3.37
C LEU A 55 -6.28 -23.66 -4.70
N ASP A 56 -7.17 -22.68 -4.63
CA ASP A 56 -7.68 -21.93 -5.76
C ASP A 56 -6.50 -21.15 -6.39
N SER A 57 -5.73 -21.85 -7.21
CA SER A 57 -4.71 -21.30 -8.08
C SER A 57 -5.35 -21.18 -9.46
N GLU A 58 -6.19 -20.16 -9.62
CA GLU A 58 -6.70 -19.81 -10.92
C GLU A 58 -5.59 -19.17 -11.76
N HIS A 59 -5.16 -19.97 -12.75
CA HIS A 59 -4.70 -19.57 -14.09
C HIS A 59 -3.21 -19.24 -14.31
N ALA A 60 -2.38 -20.29 -14.26
CA ALA A 60 -1.27 -20.42 -15.20
C ALA A 60 -1.82 -20.88 -16.57
N ILE A 61 -2.10 -19.94 -17.47
CA ILE A 61 -2.36 -20.26 -18.87
C ILE A 61 -1.03 -20.71 -19.48
N ILE A 62 -0.92 -22.01 -19.74
CA ILE A 62 0.07 -22.57 -20.64
C ILE A 62 -0.35 -22.15 -22.06
N SER A 63 0.12 -21.00 -22.51
CA SER A 63 0.16 -20.69 -23.93
C SER A 63 1.47 -21.27 -24.47
N SER A 64 1.32 -22.22 -25.39
CA SER A 64 2.32 -22.68 -26.35
C SER A 64 3.49 -21.72 -26.57
N ILE A 65 4.69 -22.24 -26.31
CA ILE A 65 5.95 -21.67 -26.78
C ILE A 65 5.90 -21.64 -28.31
N GLU A 66 5.74 -20.44 -28.85
CA GLU A 66 6.16 -20.12 -30.20
C GLU A 66 7.27 -19.08 -30.01
N GLU A 67 8.52 -19.50 -30.20
CA GLU A 67 9.71 -18.64 -30.19
C GLU A 67 9.51 -17.56 -31.27
N LEU A 68 9.20 -16.34 -30.84
CA LEU A 68 9.36 -15.16 -31.67
C LEU A 68 10.71 -14.53 -31.30
N ASP A 69 11.59 -14.55 -32.29
CA ASP A 69 12.97 -14.04 -32.33
C ASP A 69 13.18 -12.70 -31.62
N ASP A 70 14.08 -12.69 -30.63
CA ASP A 70 14.47 -11.56 -29.78
C ASP A 70 15.36 -10.50 -30.48
N ASN A 71 15.46 -10.51 -31.82
CA ASN A 71 16.40 -9.65 -32.55
C ASN A 71 15.80 -8.43 -33.30
N VAL A 72 14.53 -8.06 -33.11
CA VAL A 72 13.93 -6.97 -33.93
C VAL A 72 13.84 -5.60 -33.23
N PHE A 73 14.12 -5.45 -31.93
CA PHE A 73 14.06 -4.13 -31.28
C PHE A 73 15.29 -3.82 -30.42
N LYS A 74 16.42 -3.57 -31.09
CA LYS A 74 17.44 -2.65 -30.58
C LYS A 74 17.28 -1.33 -31.33
N LEU A 75 16.57 -0.38 -30.74
CA LEU A 75 16.71 1.02 -31.13
C LEU A 75 18.05 1.49 -30.57
N ASP A 76 19.01 1.67 -31.48
CA ASP A 76 20.33 2.20 -31.24
C ASP A 76 20.20 3.70 -30.87
N PRO A 77 20.55 4.15 -29.66
CA PRO A 77 20.57 5.56 -29.34
C PRO A 77 21.83 6.17 -29.97
N THR A 78 21.75 6.51 -31.25
CA THR A 78 22.72 7.41 -31.87
C THR A 78 22.49 8.80 -31.30
N ILE A 79 23.29 9.14 -30.29
CA ILE A 79 23.52 10.51 -29.83
C ILE A 79 24.14 11.25 -31.02
N GLN A 80 23.40 12.18 -31.63
CA GLN A 80 23.99 13.18 -32.51
C GLN A 80 24.73 14.20 -31.64
N ASP A 81 26.06 14.10 -31.63
CA ASP A 81 26.96 15.13 -31.14
C ASP A 81 26.77 16.42 -31.95
N VAL A 82 26.28 17.47 -31.29
CA VAL A 82 26.46 18.85 -31.75
C VAL A 82 27.80 19.34 -31.20
N VAL A 83 28.77 19.40 -32.12
CA VAL A 83 30.11 19.97 -31.93
C VAL A 83 29.99 21.45 -31.57
N GLY A 84 30.63 21.85 -30.46
CA GLY A 84 30.69 23.23 -30.00
C GLY A 84 31.92 23.53 -29.13
N SER A 85 33.09 23.59 -29.78
CA SER A 85 34.28 24.41 -29.48
C SER A 85 34.83 24.54 -28.03
N ALA A 86 35.90 23.79 -27.79
CA ALA A 86 37.21 24.18 -27.23
C ALA A 86 37.30 25.13 -26.01
N GLY A 87 37.95 24.60 -24.96
CA GLY A 87 38.56 25.36 -23.88
C GLY A 87 39.31 24.42 -22.91
N ASP A 88 40.60 24.20 -23.18
CA ASP A 88 41.53 23.35 -22.42
C ASP A 88 41.65 23.74 -20.93
N THR A 89 41.74 22.75 -20.05
CA THR A 89 42.94 22.49 -19.21
C THR A 89 42.77 21.23 -18.36
N GLU A 90 43.71 20.29 -18.52
CA GLU A 90 43.96 19.18 -17.59
C GLU A 90 44.44 19.68 -16.22
N ILE A 91 44.16 18.94 -15.14
CA ILE A 91 45.14 18.26 -14.26
C ILE A 91 44.38 17.46 -13.16
N LEU A 92 44.54 16.13 -13.25
CA LEU A 92 44.68 15.08 -12.20
C LEU A 92 44.01 15.21 -10.81
N ALA A 93 43.29 14.13 -10.42
CA ALA A 93 42.82 13.77 -9.08
C ALA A 93 43.97 13.28 -8.15
N PRO A 94 43.77 12.79 -6.88
CA PRO A 94 42.61 12.79 -5.96
C PRO A 94 42.95 13.19 -4.49
N SER A 95 41.96 13.51 -3.63
CA SER A 95 41.93 13.07 -2.20
C SER A 95 40.71 13.60 -1.43
N MET A 96 40.29 12.78 -0.47
CA MET A 96 39.09 12.89 0.37
C MET A 96 39.21 13.90 1.53
N ALA A 97 38.04 14.28 2.05
CA ALA A 97 37.71 14.69 3.42
C ALA A 97 37.75 16.20 3.77
N ALA A 98 36.58 16.85 3.70
CA ALA A 98 36.03 17.76 4.73
C ALA A 98 34.55 18.12 4.41
N ALA A 99 33.81 18.46 5.47
CA ALA A 99 32.35 18.56 5.62
C ALA A 99 31.60 19.60 4.75
N PRO A 100 30.24 19.55 4.67
CA PRO A 100 29.45 20.39 3.79
C PRO A 100 29.17 21.76 4.44
N VAL A 101 29.69 22.83 3.83
CA VAL A 101 29.27 24.22 4.14
C VAL A 101 28.96 25.01 2.86
N SER A 102 29.25 24.48 1.66
CA SER A 102 29.16 25.28 0.42
C SER A 102 27.76 25.49 -0.17
N ALA A 103 26.74 24.73 0.26
CA ALA A 103 25.41 24.84 -0.34
C ALA A 103 24.62 26.07 0.16
N LYS A 104 24.86 26.51 1.41
CA LYS A 104 24.17 27.69 1.97
C LYS A 104 24.76 29.00 1.46
N GLU A 105 26.09 29.10 1.39
CA GLU A 105 26.77 30.30 0.90
C GLU A 105 26.54 30.52 -0.60
N GLN A 106 26.45 29.45 -1.41
CA GLN A 106 26.10 29.56 -2.83
C GLN A 106 24.65 29.99 -3.05
N GLN A 107 23.73 29.58 -2.16
CA GLN A 107 22.32 29.94 -2.25
C GLN A 107 22.05 31.36 -1.73
N GLU A 108 22.79 31.84 -0.73
CA GLU A 108 22.75 33.24 -0.27
C GLU A 108 23.41 34.19 -1.28
N ALA A 109 24.54 33.82 -1.89
CA ALA A 109 25.18 34.64 -2.93
C ALA A 109 24.32 34.79 -4.21
N LEU A 110 23.55 33.75 -4.57
CA LEU A 110 22.60 33.81 -5.68
C LEU A 110 21.37 34.68 -5.34
N LYS A 111 20.98 34.71 -4.07
CA LYS A 111 19.85 35.50 -3.57
C LYS A 111 20.19 36.99 -3.48
N ASP A 112 21.41 37.32 -3.03
CA ASP A 112 21.93 38.70 -3.00
C ASP A 112 22.17 39.26 -4.42
N GLN A 113 22.44 38.38 -5.41
CA GLN A 113 22.49 38.78 -6.82
C GLN A 113 21.10 39.03 -7.42
N LEU A 114 20.06 38.30 -6.99
CA LEU A 114 18.69 38.53 -7.43
C LEU A 114 18.04 39.77 -6.77
N GLU A 115 18.43 40.13 -5.55
CA GLU A 115 17.85 41.29 -4.83
C GLU A 115 18.43 42.64 -5.27
N ASN A 116 19.57 42.68 -5.96
CA ASN A 116 20.23 43.94 -6.37
C ASN A 116 19.91 44.43 -7.79
N ASP A 117 19.17 43.66 -8.61
CA ASP A 117 18.82 44.04 -10.00
C ASP A 117 17.31 44.33 -10.16
N ILE A 118 16.76 45.19 -9.29
CA ILE A 118 15.43 45.78 -9.49
C ILE A 118 15.56 47.31 -9.49
N GLU A 119 16.06 47.88 -10.59
CA GLU A 119 15.68 49.24 -10.98
C GLU A 119 14.44 49.16 -11.87
N THR A 120 13.34 49.73 -11.40
CA THR A 120 12.08 49.84 -12.14
C THR A 120 12.14 50.97 -13.16
N PRO A 121 11.96 50.74 -14.47
CA PRO A 121 11.45 51.76 -15.38
C PRO A 121 9.93 51.61 -15.51
N GLU A 122 9.23 52.74 -15.49
CA GLU A 122 7.78 52.83 -15.68
C GLU A 122 7.33 52.19 -17.01
N PRO A 123 6.12 51.59 -17.09
CA PRO A 123 5.68 50.88 -18.28
C PRO A 123 5.29 51.86 -19.39
N VAL A 124 5.99 51.77 -20.52
CA VAL A 124 5.48 52.26 -21.82
C VAL A 124 4.63 51.14 -22.41
N PHE A 125 3.34 51.41 -22.63
CA PHE A 125 2.46 50.50 -23.35
C PHE A 125 2.83 50.53 -24.84
N ASP A 126 3.44 49.46 -25.33
CA ASP A 126 3.60 49.19 -26.75
C ASP A 126 2.63 48.05 -27.14
N ASP A 127 1.78 48.32 -28.13
CA ASP A 127 0.54 47.60 -28.41
C ASP A 127 0.76 46.39 -29.35
N ASN A 128 1.91 45.73 -29.24
CA ASN A 128 2.26 44.54 -30.02
C ASN A 128 2.86 43.46 -29.13
N LEU A 129 2.02 42.91 -28.24
CA LEU A 129 2.30 41.63 -27.59
C LEU A 129 2.20 40.50 -28.63
N THR A 130 3.35 40.15 -29.18
CA THR A 130 3.59 38.84 -29.78
C THR A 130 3.13 37.78 -28.79
N GLN A 131 2.21 36.91 -29.21
CA GLN A 131 1.78 35.76 -28.42
C GLN A 131 3.02 34.98 -27.97
N PRO A 132 3.10 34.52 -26.71
CA PRO A 132 4.24 33.72 -26.27
C PRO A 132 4.35 32.49 -27.19
N ALA A 133 5.57 32.25 -27.66
CA ALA A 133 5.88 31.19 -28.60
C ALA A 133 5.34 29.86 -28.06
N GLN A 134 4.56 29.19 -28.90
CA GLN A 134 3.91 27.91 -28.63
C GLN A 134 4.89 26.82 -28.14
N GLU A 135 6.20 27.05 -28.31
CA GLU A 135 7.30 26.17 -27.95
C GLU A 135 7.60 26.13 -26.43
N GLU A 136 7.36 27.19 -25.66
CA GLU A 136 7.53 27.17 -24.19
C GLU A 136 6.35 26.46 -23.48
N LEU A 137 5.17 26.40 -24.10
CA LEU A 137 4.06 25.58 -23.61
C LEU A 137 4.20 24.09 -24.00
N THR A 138 5.01 23.77 -25.02
CA THR A 138 5.29 22.37 -25.41
C THR A 138 6.39 21.71 -24.56
N ALA A 139 6.98 22.44 -23.61
CA ALA A 139 7.64 21.81 -22.46
C ALA A 139 6.63 21.14 -21.49
N ALA A 140 5.38 20.93 -21.94
CA ALA A 140 4.56 19.80 -21.51
C ALA A 140 5.37 18.51 -21.72
N VAL A 141 6.15 18.18 -20.68
CA VAL A 141 6.70 16.86 -20.38
C VAL A 141 5.78 15.81 -20.97
N GLU A 142 6.31 14.91 -21.79
CA GLU A 142 5.60 13.70 -22.22
C GLU A 142 5.31 12.87 -20.96
N VAL A 143 4.26 13.25 -20.21
CA VAL A 143 3.69 12.49 -19.09
C VAL A 143 2.82 11.39 -19.70
N THR A 144 3.43 10.54 -20.54
CA THR A 144 2.73 9.38 -21.10
C THR A 144 2.88 8.24 -20.11
N GLY A 145 1.81 7.93 -19.39
CA GLY A 145 1.70 6.75 -18.54
C GLY A 145 1.99 6.93 -17.05
N GLU A 146 1.96 8.17 -16.54
CA GLU A 146 2.10 8.47 -15.10
C GLU A 146 0.80 9.00 -14.48
N THR A 147 0.82 9.11 -13.15
CA THR A 147 -0.23 9.82 -12.40
C THR A 147 0.05 11.33 -12.41
N ASP A 148 -0.96 12.13 -12.76
CA ASP A 148 -0.88 13.59 -12.74
C ASP A 148 -1.73 14.19 -11.60
N ARG A 149 -1.31 15.34 -11.07
CA ARG A 149 -1.98 16.07 -9.97
C ARG A 149 -2.34 17.50 -10.39
N PRO A 150 -3.35 17.65 -11.26
CA PRO A 150 -3.64 18.92 -11.90
C PRO A 150 -4.37 19.95 -10.99
N GLY A 151 -4.47 19.71 -9.68
CA GLY A 151 -5.12 20.64 -8.74
C GLY A 151 -6.63 20.46 -8.63
N GLY A 152 -7.11 19.22 -8.67
CA GLY A 152 -8.51 18.86 -8.44
C GLY A 152 -9.28 18.52 -9.71
N VAL A 153 -10.60 18.32 -9.56
CA VAL A 153 -11.50 18.01 -10.69
C VAL A 153 -11.39 19.06 -11.80
N ALA A 154 -11.27 20.33 -11.41
CA ALA A 154 -11.12 21.45 -12.34
C ALA A 154 -9.93 21.29 -13.27
N GLY A 155 -8.73 21.19 -12.72
CA GLY A 155 -7.52 21.09 -13.52
C GLY A 155 -7.43 19.75 -14.27
N ALA A 156 -7.97 18.66 -13.71
CA ALA A 156 -8.02 17.37 -14.41
C ALA A 156 -8.83 17.46 -15.69
N ILE A 157 -9.96 18.16 -15.65
CA ILE A 157 -10.79 18.39 -16.82
C ILE A 157 -10.12 19.36 -17.80
N ASP A 158 -9.43 20.39 -17.32
CA ASP A 158 -8.70 21.33 -18.19
C ASP A 158 -7.56 20.61 -18.94
N ARG A 159 -6.78 19.75 -18.24
CA ARG A 159 -5.73 18.94 -18.87
C ARG A 159 -6.30 17.91 -19.84
N LEU A 160 -7.40 17.23 -19.49
CA LEU A 160 -8.12 16.34 -20.40
C LEU A 160 -8.63 17.06 -21.65
N THR A 161 -9.04 18.32 -21.52
CA THR A 161 -9.49 19.14 -22.66
C THR A 161 -8.37 19.34 -23.66
N LEU A 162 -7.14 19.58 -23.19
CA LEU A 162 -5.96 19.67 -24.05
C LEU A 162 -5.66 18.35 -24.77
N GLU A 163 -5.75 17.22 -24.06
CA GLU A 163 -5.56 15.88 -24.65
C GLU A 163 -6.62 15.57 -25.72
N ILE A 164 -7.89 15.90 -25.46
CA ILE A 164 -8.98 15.76 -26.42
C ILE A 164 -8.75 16.68 -27.63
N ALA A 165 -8.38 17.94 -27.41
CA ALA A 165 -8.09 18.90 -28.48
C ALA A 165 -6.96 18.40 -29.39
N ALA A 166 -5.87 17.90 -28.81
CA ALA A 166 -4.75 17.33 -29.55
C ALA A 166 -5.19 16.12 -30.39
N ALA A 167 -5.94 15.19 -29.79
CA ALA A 167 -6.44 14.00 -30.48
C ALA A 167 -7.42 14.33 -31.61
N VAL A 168 -8.27 15.35 -31.46
CA VAL A 168 -9.20 15.82 -32.49
C VAL A 168 -8.46 16.42 -33.68
N LYS A 169 -7.38 17.19 -33.44
CA LYS A 169 -6.54 17.76 -34.51
C LYS A 169 -5.86 16.69 -35.36
N GLU A 170 -5.48 15.56 -34.75
CA GLU A 170 -4.86 14.45 -35.49
C GLU A 170 -5.86 13.71 -36.38
N LYS A 171 -7.00 13.29 -35.81
CA LYS A 171 -8.04 12.50 -36.49
C LYS A 171 -9.40 12.71 -35.84
N LYS A 172 -10.46 12.41 -36.60
CA LYS A 172 -11.83 12.32 -36.06
C LYS A 172 -11.83 11.45 -34.80
N LEU A 173 -12.43 11.93 -33.74
CA LEU A 173 -12.37 11.32 -32.41
C LEU A 173 -13.75 10.84 -31.97
N LEU A 174 -13.75 9.72 -31.23
CA LEU A 174 -14.84 9.29 -30.37
C LEU A 174 -14.34 9.28 -28.93
N VAL A 175 -14.91 10.13 -28.08
CA VAL A 175 -14.67 10.12 -26.63
C VAL A 175 -15.81 9.37 -25.95
N VAL A 176 -15.46 8.38 -25.14
CA VAL A 176 -16.41 7.63 -24.32
C VAL A 176 -16.19 7.98 -22.86
N TRP A 177 -17.17 8.61 -22.23
CA TRP A 177 -17.18 8.87 -20.81
C TRP A 177 -17.86 7.73 -20.07
N LEU A 178 -17.16 7.17 -19.10
CA LEU A 178 -17.59 6.04 -18.30
C LEU A 178 -17.67 6.48 -16.83
N PHE A 179 -18.88 6.64 -16.32
CA PHE A 179 -19.13 7.16 -14.98
C PHE A 179 -19.49 6.08 -13.97
N ASP A 180 -18.86 6.15 -12.82
CA ASP A 180 -19.26 5.39 -11.65
C ASP A 180 -20.64 5.84 -11.14
N VAL A 181 -21.52 4.89 -10.82
CA VAL A 181 -22.86 5.14 -10.29
C VAL A 181 -22.90 5.23 -8.76
N SER A 182 -21.77 5.02 -8.07
CA SER A 182 -21.72 5.09 -6.61
C SER A 182 -22.15 6.48 -6.08
N PRO A 183 -22.72 6.56 -4.86
CA PRO A 183 -23.15 7.83 -4.27
C PRO A 183 -21.98 8.76 -3.94
N SER A 184 -20.79 8.21 -3.64
CA SER A 184 -19.58 8.97 -3.33
C SER A 184 -19.11 9.84 -4.51
N VAL A 185 -19.32 9.37 -5.75
CA VAL A 185 -18.93 10.09 -6.98
C VAL A 185 -20.00 11.07 -7.47
N SER A 186 -21.20 11.09 -6.89
CA SER A 186 -22.33 11.92 -7.35
C SER A 186 -22.01 13.41 -7.45
N LYS A 187 -21.31 13.95 -6.44
CA LYS A 187 -20.85 15.35 -6.45
C LYS A 187 -19.92 15.61 -7.63
N ARG A 188 -18.96 14.71 -7.86
CA ARG A 188 -17.98 14.81 -8.95
C ARG A 188 -18.63 14.72 -10.33
N ARG A 189 -19.61 13.83 -10.52
CA ARG A 189 -20.35 13.74 -11.80
C ARG A 189 -21.02 15.06 -12.16
N ASN A 190 -21.64 15.72 -11.18
CA ASN A 190 -22.28 17.02 -11.39
C ASN A 190 -21.26 18.13 -11.69
N GLU A 191 -20.15 18.19 -10.94
CA GLU A 191 -19.07 19.15 -11.20
C GLU A 191 -18.47 18.98 -12.60
N ILE A 192 -18.31 17.74 -13.06
CA ILE A 192 -17.88 17.43 -14.41
C ILE A 192 -18.94 17.88 -15.43
N ALA A 193 -20.21 17.52 -15.23
CA ALA A 193 -21.32 17.90 -16.14
C ALA A 193 -21.45 19.43 -16.30
N ASP A 194 -21.22 20.20 -15.25
CA ASP A 194 -21.26 21.67 -15.31
C ASP A 194 -20.09 22.23 -16.13
N ARG A 195 -18.95 21.53 -16.15
CA ARG A 195 -17.76 21.93 -16.92
C ARG A 195 -17.78 21.48 -18.37
N PHE A 196 -18.55 20.43 -18.71
CA PHE A 196 -18.68 19.93 -20.09
C PHE A 196 -19.02 21.03 -21.09
N GLU A 197 -19.91 21.97 -20.74
CA GLU A 197 -20.20 23.11 -21.61
C GLU A 197 -18.99 23.99 -21.88
N ASN A 198 -18.16 24.25 -20.87
CA ASN A 198 -16.98 25.11 -21.02
C ASN A 198 -15.88 24.39 -21.80
N VAL A 199 -15.64 23.10 -21.51
CA VAL A 199 -14.71 22.23 -22.23
C VAL A 199 -15.04 22.19 -23.71
N TYR A 200 -16.27 21.86 -24.06
CA TYR A 200 -16.66 21.72 -25.45
C TYR A 200 -16.91 23.06 -26.14
N LYS A 201 -17.15 24.16 -25.42
CA LYS A 201 -17.08 25.52 -26.00
C LYS A 201 -15.66 25.89 -26.38
N GLN A 202 -14.67 25.62 -25.52
CA GLN A 202 -13.26 25.84 -25.81
C GLN A 202 -12.80 24.97 -27.00
N LEU A 203 -13.23 23.71 -27.05
CA LEU A 203 -13.02 22.83 -28.21
C LEU A 203 -13.81 23.30 -29.44
N GLY A 204 -15.02 23.83 -29.27
CA GLY A 204 -15.86 24.36 -30.35
C GLY A 204 -15.29 25.62 -31.00
N ILE A 205 -14.55 26.44 -30.24
CA ILE A 205 -13.75 27.55 -30.80
C ILE A 205 -12.61 27.00 -31.68
N LEU A 206 -12.08 25.82 -31.38
CA LEU A 206 -11.12 25.10 -32.24
C LEU A 206 -11.80 24.39 -33.44
N GLU A 207 -13.00 23.83 -33.26
CA GLU A 207 -13.75 23.10 -34.30
C GLU A 207 -14.55 24.00 -35.25
N ALA A 208 -14.86 25.24 -34.88
CA ALA A 208 -15.51 26.23 -35.77
C ALA A 208 -14.68 26.55 -37.02
N ALA A 209 -13.41 26.11 -37.06
CA ALA A 209 -12.56 26.16 -38.23
C ALA A 209 -12.68 24.92 -39.15
N GLU A 210 -13.08 23.73 -38.68
CA GLU A 210 -13.06 22.49 -39.47
C GLU A 210 -14.12 21.43 -39.04
N ASN A 211 -15.38 21.57 -39.48
CA ASN A 211 -16.47 20.57 -39.48
C ASN A 211 -17.03 20.07 -38.12
N GLU A 212 -18.33 20.30 -37.86
CA GLU A 212 -19.15 19.74 -36.74
C GLU A 212 -19.15 18.19 -36.60
N SER A 213 -18.39 17.46 -37.42
CA SER A 213 -18.33 16.00 -37.44
C SER A 213 -17.03 15.40 -36.90
N SER A 214 -16.06 16.20 -36.45
CA SER A 214 -14.76 15.72 -35.96
C SER A 214 -14.85 15.01 -34.61
N LEU A 215 -15.58 15.56 -33.64
CA LEU A 215 -15.75 14.98 -32.31
C LEU A 215 -17.15 14.34 -32.12
N LYS A 216 -17.15 13.11 -31.60
CA LYS A 216 -18.34 12.43 -31.09
C LYS A 216 -18.12 12.00 -29.65
N THR A 217 -19.19 12.03 -28.88
CA THR A 217 -19.18 11.71 -27.46
C THR A 217 -20.21 10.62 -27.15
N ALA A 218 -19.82 9.61 -26.39
CA ALA A 218 -20.74 8.62 -25.83
C ALA A 218 -20.63 8.62 -24.31
N VAL A 219 -21.73 8.30 -23.62
CA VAL A 219 -21.80 8.20 -22.17
C VAL A 219 -22.27 6.80 -21.79
N ALA A 220 -21.53 6.19 -20.88
CA ALA A 220 -21.88 4.95 -20.20
C ALA A 220 -21.72 5.15 -18.69
N ALA A 221 -22.39 4.31 -17.93
CA ALA A 221 -22.26 4.24 -16.49
C ALA A 221 -21.96 2.80 -16.05
N PHE A 222 -21.32 2.62 -14.90
CA PHE A 222 -21.01 1.30 -14.36
C PHE A 222 -21.17 1.24 -12.85
N GLY A 223 -21.52 0.05 -12.38
CA GLY A 223 -21.50 -0.42 -10.99
C GLY A 223 -21.38 -1.94 -11.05
N ALA A 224 -22.34 -2.67 -10.49
CA ALA A 224 -22.43 -4.12 -10.68
C ALA A 224 -22.61 -4.51 -12.17
N THR A 225 -23.26 -3.66 -12.97
CA THR A 225 -23.45 -3.85 -14.42
C THR A 225 -23.13 -2.58 -15.20
N THR A 226 -22.82 -2.74 -16.49
CA THR A 226 -22.58 -1.61 -17.39
C THR A 226 -23.88 -1.14 -18.03
N GLN A 227 -24.16 0.16 -17.94
CA GLN A 227 -25.34 0.80 -18.50
C GLN A 227 -24.92 1.73 -19.64
N PHE A 228 -25.39 1.46 -20.85
CA PHE A 228 -25.16 2.34 -22.01
C PHE A 228 -26.19 3.46 -22.00
N VAL A 229 -25.80 4.62 -21.47
CA VAL A 229 -26.69 5.79 -21.32
C VAL A 229 -27.03 6.37 -22.69
N THR A 230 -26.02 6.58 -23.55
CA THR A 230 -26.24 6.96 -24.95
C THR A 230 -26.30 5.72 -25.83
N LYS A 231 -27.36 5.58 -26.63
CA LYS A 231 -27.50 4.47 -27.60
C LYS A 231 -26.46 4.54 -28.72
N ASP A 232 -26.28 5.73 -29.28
CA ASP A 232 -25.32 6.07 -30.33
C ASP A 232 -24.53 7.33 -29.92
N PRO A 233 -23.26 7.49 -30.33
CA PRO A 233 -22.47 8.66 -29.99
C PRO A 233 -23.03 9.95 -30.61
N VAL A 234 -23.14 10.98 -29.78
CA VAL A 234 -23.74 12.28 -30.07
C VAL A 234 -22.68 13.37 -30.20
N SER A 235 -23.00 14.46 -30.89
CA SER A 235 -22.13 15.64 -30.99
C SER A 235 -22.69 16.84 -30.22
N ASP A 236 -23.96 16.80 -29.79
CA ASP A 236 -24.56 17.87 -28.99
C ASP A 236 -24.17 17.75 -27.51
N VAL A 237 -23.50 18.78 -27.00
CA VAL A 237 -23.07 18.90 -25.61
C VAL A 237 -24.25 18.92 -24.65
N LYS A 238 -25.36 19.56 -25.02
CA LYS A 238 -26.55 19.64 -24.15
C LYS A 238 -27.17 18.26 -23.93
N GLU A 239 -27.18 17.44 -24.99
CA GLU A 239 -27.61 16.06 -24.90
C GLU A 239 -26.70 15.28 -23.95
N VAL A 240 -25.37 15.38 -24.10
CA VAL A 240 -24.40 14.72 -23.21
C VAL A 240 -24.62 15.10 -21.74
N VAL A 241 -24.75 16.39 -21.43
CA VAL A 241 -24.97 16.87 -20.05
C VAL A 241 -26.28 16.32 -19.47
N SER A 242 -27.36 16.32 -20.28
CA SER A 242 -28.64 15.74 -19.86
C SER A 242 -28.52 14.24 -19.56
N GLN A 243 -27.75 13.51 -20.36
CA GLN A 243 -27.54 12.08 -20.17
C GLN A 243 -26.73 11.80 -18.89
N ILE A 244 -25.67 12.57 -18.61
CA ILE A 244 -24.87 12.43 -17.37
C ILE A 244 -25.74 12.64 -16.13
N ARG A 245 -26.59 13.68 -16.13
CA ARG A 245 -27.49 13.99 -15.02
C ARG A 245 -28.63 12.98 -14.84
N SER A 246 -28.89 12.14 -15.83
CA SER A 246 -29.93 11.10 -15.76
C SER A 246 -29.46 9.79 -15.08
N ILE A 247 -28.15 9.66 -14.84
CA ILE A 247 -27.55 8.48 -14.22
C ILE A 247 -28.06 8.34 -12.78
N LYS A 248 -28.68 7.20 -12.48
CA LYS A 248 -29.19 6.87 -11.14
C LYS A 248 -28.09 6.26 -10.29
N GLU A 249 -28.07 6.63 -9.02
CA GLU A 249 -27.15 6.06 -8.04
C GLU A 249 -27.51 4.61 -7.71
N ASP A 250 -26.49 3.77 -7.50
CA ASP A 250 -26.60 2.40 -6.99
C ASP A 250 -25.76 2.25 -5.72
N THR A 251 -26.19 1.40 -4.80
CA THR A 251 -25.52 1.11 -3.52
C THR A 251 -25.15 -0.37 -3.41
N SER A 252 -24.95 -1.06 -4.53
CA SER A 252 -24.53 -2.47 -4.55
C SER A 252 -23.13 -2.68 -3.97
N GLY A 253 -22.24 -1.67 -4.08
CA GLY A 253 -20.86 -1.73 -3.60
C GLY A 253 -19.96 -2.65 -4.44
N ASP A 254 -20.42 -3.02 -5.64
CA ASP A 254 -19.63 -3.73 -6.64
C ASP A 254 -19.33 -2.77 -7.80
N GLU A 255 -18.06 -2.63 -8.16
CA GLU A 255 -17.58 -1.67 -9.14
C GLU A 255 -16.81 -2.38 -10.25
N ASN A 256 -17.54 -2.87 -11.26
CA ASN A 256 -16.97 -3.64 -12.36
C ASN A 256 -16.43 -2.72 -13.47
N VAL A 257 -15.41 -1.91 -13.13
CA VAL A 257 -14.82 -0.89 -14.01
C VAL A 257 -14.21 -1.53 -15.26
N PHE A 258 -13.42 -2.60 -15.11
CA PHE A 258 -12.67 -3.18 -16.23
C PHE A 258 -13.60 -3.93 -17.20
N ALA A 259 -14.59 -4.65 -16.68
CA ALA A 259 -15.67 -5.22 -17.48
C ALA A 259 -16.40 -4.13 -18.28
N ALA A 260 -16.66 -2.97 -17.67
CA ALA A 260 -17.31 -1.85 -18.34
C ALA A 260 -16.43 -1.27 -19.46
N VAL A 261 -15.13 -1.06 -19.23
CA VAL A 261 -14.16 -0.63 -20.26
C VAL A 261 -14.16 -1.63 -21.43
N ASN A 262 -14.15 -2.93 -21.15
CA ASN A 262 -14.24 -3.97 -22.17
C ASN A 262 -15.52 -3.88 -23.00
N GLN A 263 -16.67 -3.72 -22.33
CA GLN A 263 -17.98 -3.66 -22.98
C GLN A 263 -18.14 -2.41 -23.85
N VAL A 264 -17.74 -1.24 -23.37
CA VAL A 264 -17.79 0.01 -24.16
C VAL A 264 -16.83 -0.03 -25.34
N SER A 265 -15.64 -0.59 -25.14
CA SER A 265 -14.66 -0.81 -26.21
C SER A 265 -15.27 -1.67 -27.32
N LYS A 266 -15.90 -2.80 -26.98
CA LYS A 266 -16.54 -3.71 -27.94
C LYS A 266 -17.76 -3.06 -28.62
N ARG A 267 -18.59 -2.33 -27.85
CA ARG A 267 -19.84 -1.70 -28.34
C ARG A 267 -19.59 -0.69 -29.45
N TRP A 268 -18.60 0.18 -29.28
CA TRP A 268 -18.36 1.30 -30.22
C TRP A 268 -17.15 1.10 -31.13
N LEU A 269 -16.55 -0.10 -31.15
CA LEU A 269 -15.40 -0.41 -32.01
C LEU A 269 -15.67 -0.20 -33.51
N SER A 270 -16.93 -0.37 -33.94
CA SER A 270 -17.33 -0.12 -35.33
C SER A 270 -17.11 1.32 -35.77
N TYR A 271 -17.23 2.30 -34.87
CA TYR A 271 -16.93 3.71 -35.18
C TYR A 271 -15.44 3.92 -35.47
N LYS A 272 -14.56 3.16 -34.81
CA LYS A 272 -13.13 3.16 -35.14
C LYS A 272 -12.86 2.51 -36.51
N ARG A 273 -13.44 1.34 -36.77
CA ARG A 273 -13.19 0.57 -38.01
C ARG A 273 -13.82 1.19 -39.25
N SER A 274 -15.12 1.51 -39.17
CA SER A 274 -15.91 1.96 -40.32
C SER A 274 -15.87 3.48 -40.51
N SER A 275 -15.82 4.26 -39.42
CA SER A 275 -15.76 5.74 -39.52
C SER A 275 -14.34 6.30 -39.42
N ARG A 276 -13.31 5.44 -39.36
CA ARG A 276 -11.88 5.79 -39.23
C ARG A 276 -11.59 6.77 -38.09
N ARG A 277 -12.29 6.61 -36.97
CA ARG A 277 -12.12 7.46 -35.79
C ARG A 277 -11.06 6.91 -34.83
N ASN A 278 -10.30 7.79 -34.20
CA ASN A 278 -9.61 7.46 -32.96
C ASN A 278 -10.64 7.32 -31.83
N MET A 279 -10.27 6.59 -30.77
CA MET A 279 -11.15 6.33 -29.65
C MET A 279 -10.39 6.56 -28.35
N MET A 280 -11.00 7.33 -27.45
CA MET A 280 -10.54 7.60 -26.10
C MET A 280 -11.63 7.15 -25.12
N ILE A 281 -11.25 6.50 -24.03
CA ILE A 281 -12.13 6.16 -22.92
C ILE A 281 -11.68 6.97 -21.71
N ILE A 282 -12.61 7.68 -21.07
CA ILE A 282 -12.37 8.45 -19.86
C ILE A 282 -13.23 7.85 -18.75
N VAL A 283 -12.59 7.28 -17.74
CA VAL A 283 -13.24 6.68 -16.57
C VAL A 283 -13.27 7.70 -15.44
N VAL A 284 -14.41 7.84 -14.77
CA VAL A 284 -14.58 8.70 -13.59
C VAL A 284 -15.04 7.85 -12.41
N THR A 285 -14.19 7.70 -11.40
CA THR A 285 -14.44 6.86 -10.20
C THR A 285 -13.64 7.37 -9.01
N ASP A 286 -14.05 7.06 -7.79
CA ASP A 286 -13.26 7.27 -6.57
C ASP A 286 -12.74 5.98 -5.92
N GLU A 287 -12.92 4.83 -6.57
CA GLU A 287 -12.37 3.54 -6.12
C GLU A 287 -11.40 2.90 -7.13
N ALA A 288 -10.83 1.76 -6.75
CA ALA A 288 -9.90 0.97 -7.55
C ALA A 288 -10.60 0.00 -8.53
N GLY A 289 -11.90 -0.25 -8.35
CA GLY A 289 -12.65 -1.29 -9.03
C GLY A 289 -12.47 -2.69 -8.41
N THR A 290 -13.56 -3.46 -8.35
CA THR A 290 -13.59 -4.78 -7.70
C THR A 290 -13.19 -5.94 -8.61
N ASP A 291 -13.07 -5.69 -9.92
CA ASP A 291 -12.90 -6.72 -10.96
C ASP A 291 -11.52 -6.72 -11.64
N ALA A 292 -10.54 -6.03 -11.04
CA ALA A 292 -9.20 -5.90 -11.58
C ALA A 292 -8.52 -7.26 -11.81
N VAL A 293 -8.64 -8.18 -10.83
CA VAL A 293 -7.98 -9.50 -10.88
C VAL A 293 -8.47 -10.32 -12.08
N GLN A 294 -9.77 -10.24 -12.39
CA GLN A 294 -10.39 -11.03 -13.45
C GLN A 294 -10.22 -10.38 -14.83
N ASN A 295 -10.35 -9.05 -14.91
CA ASN A 295 -10.61 -8.37 -16.18
C ASN A 295 -9.49 -7.45 -16.67
N LEU A 296 -8.51 -7.07 -15.84
CA LEU A 296 -7.50 -6.06 -16.21
C LEU A 296 -6.68 -6.46 -17.45
N GLU A 297 -6.13 -7.67 -17.48
CA GLU A 297 -5.25 -8.11 -18.59
C GLU A 297 -6.00 -8.21 -19.92
N GLU A 298 -7.22 -8.76 -19.94
CA GLU A 298 -8.06 -8.77 -21.15
C GLU A 298 -8.36 -7.34 -21.62
N THR A 299 -8.65 -6.45 -20.66
CA THR A 299 -8.96 -5.03 -20.95
C THR A 299 -7.77 -4.30 -21.57
N ILE A 300 -6.57 -4.46 -21.01
CA ILE A 300 -5.34 -3.88 -21.55
C ILE A 300 -5.07 -4.43 -22.95
N LEU A 301 -5.14 -5.74 -23.14
CA LEU A 301 -4.90 -6.37 -24.45
C LEU A 301 -5.91 -5.88 -25.51
N LEU A 302 -7.19 -5.78 -25.15
CA LEU A 302 -8.23 -5.30 -26.05
C LEU A 302 -8.02 -3.84 -26.46
N THR A 303 -7.78 -2.97 -25.49
CA THR A 303 -7.63 -1.52 -25.72
C THR A 303 -6.35 -1.22 -26.49
N LYS A 304 -5.22 -1.82 -26.10
CA LYS A 304 -3.92 -1.70 -26.77
C LYS A 304 -3.98 -2.21 -28.21
N ARG A 305 -4.52 -3.41 -28.46
CA ARG A 305 -4.66 -3.98 -29.82
C ARG A 305 -5.48 -3.09 -30.75
N ASN A 306 -6.46 -2.38 -30.21
CA ASN A 306 -7.30 -1.48 -31.00
C ASN A 306 -6.83 -0.01 -30.93
N GLY A 307 -5.68 0.29 -30.30
CA GLY A 307 -5.17 1.65 -30.13
C GLY A 307 -6.20 2.58 -29.49
N ILE A 308 -6.87 2.13 -28.43
CA ILE A 308 -7.83 2.89 -27.63
C ILE A 308 -7.07 3.43 -26.42
N LYS A 309 -6.97 4.75 -26.29
CA LYS A 309 -6.31 5.40 -25.14
C LYS A 309 -7.28 5.47 -23.96
N CYS A 310 -6.84 5.07 -22.76
CA CYS A 310 -7.65 5.12 -21.55
C CYS A 310 -7.12 6.16 -20.58
N TYR A 311 -8.00 7.03 -20.09
CA TYR A 311 -7.73 8.03 -19.07
C TYR A 311 -8.64 7.78 -17.88
N VAL A 312 -8.17 8.11 -16.68
CA VAL A 312 -8.95 7.95 -15.45
C VAL A 312 -8.92 9.26 -14.67
N VAL A 313 -10.07 9.66 -14.14
CA VAL A 313 -10.23 10.79 -13.23
C VAL A 313 -10.69 10.23 -11.90
N GLY A 314 -9.80 10.21 -10.91
CA GLY A 314 -10.10 9.59 -9.63
C GLY A 314 -9.30 10.13 -8.45
N ASN A 315 -9.27 9.36 -7.36
CA ASN A 315 -8.64 9.75 -6.11
C ASN A 315 -7.24 9.17 -5.98
N ALA A 316 -6.39 9.82 -5.20
CA ALA A 316 -5.14 9.21 -4.79
C ALA A 316 -5.43 7.94 -3.98
N SER A 317 -4.72 6.86 -4.29
CA SER A 317 -4.77 5.62 -3.53
C SER A 317 -4.16 5.83 -2.14
N PRO A 318 -4.72 5.22 -1.10
CA PRO A 318 -4.12 5.23 0.23
C PRO A 318 -2.82 4.41 0.25
N PHE A 319 -1.79 4.95 0.90
CA PHE A 319 -0.44 4.42 0.87
C PHE A 319 -0.33 2.98 1.38
N GLY A 320 -0.12 2.05 0.45
CA GLY A 320 -0.01 0.62 0.68
C GLY A 320 -1.29 0.02 1.28
N GLN A 321 -2.47 0.60 1.09
CA GLN A 321 -3.72 0.05 1.64
C GLN A 321 -4.74 -0.22 0.55
N GLN A 322 -5.50 -1.31 0.69
CA GLN A 322 -6.57 -1.64 -0.25
C GLN A 322 -7.87 -0.93 0.13
N GLU A 323 -8.13 -0.86 1.44
CA GLU A 323 -9.37 -0.36 1.98
C GLU A 323 -9.10 0.80 2.93
N VAL A 324 -9.96 1.82 2.86
CA VAL A 324 -10.00 2.91 3.83
C VAL A 324 -11.35 2.97 4.51
N VAL A 325 -11.35 3.35 5.79
CA VAL A 325 -12.59 3.59 6.53
C VAL A 325 -12.90 5.08 6.48
N ILE A 326 -13.96 5.46 5.76
CA ILE A 326 -14.45 6.83 5.68
C ILE A 326 -15.67 7.04 6.58
N GLN A 327 -16.00 8.29 6.90
CA GLN A 327 -17.24 8.63 7.61
C GLN A 327 -18.32 8.95 6.57
N PHE A 328 -19.18 7.99 6.28
CA PHE A 328 -20.25 8.15 5.29
C PHE A 328 -21.51 8.77 5.93
N PRO A 329 -22.07 9.85 5.36
CA PRO A 329 -23.30 10.47 5.86
C PRO A 329 -24.53 9.62 5.50
N ILE A 330 -25.33 9.25 6.50
CA ILE A 330 -26.58 8.49 6.29
C ILE A 330 -27.84 9.33 6.56
N GLU A 331 -27.74 10.29 7.46
CA GLU A 331 -28.78 11.28 7.77
C GLU A 331 -28.07 12.61 8.09
N PRO A 332 -28.75 13.78 7.98
CA PRO A 332 -28.15 15.06 8.38
C PRO A 332 -27.58 15.01 9.80
N GLY A 333 -26.28 15.24 9.93
CA GLY A 333 -25.56 15.18 11.22
C GLY A 333 -25.23 13.78 11.75
N ILE A 334 -25.56 12.70 11.03
CA ILE A 334 -25.24 11.32 11.41
C ILE A 334 -24.34 10.68 10.35
N THR A 335 -23.09 10.40 10.75
CA THR A 335 -22.12 9.66 9.95
C THR A 335 -21.81 8.29 10.56
N VAL A 336 -21.53 7.34 9.68
CA VAL A 336 -21.16 5.97 10.04
C VAL A 336 -19.86 5.58 9.35
N PRO A 337 -19.02 4.75 9.98
CA PRO A 337 -17.84 4.22 9.31
C PRO A 337 -18.27 3.32 8.14
N ALA A 338 -17.76 3.63 6.95
CA ALA A 338 -17.91 2.85 5.74
C ALA A 338 -16.53 2.46 5.20
N VAL A 339 -16.42 1.27 4.62
CA VAL A 339 -15.22 0.76 3.95
C VAL A 339 -15.36 1.04 2.46
N GLN A 340 -14.34 1.70 1.92
CA GLN A 340 -14.21 2.06 0.51
C GLN A 340 -12.96 1.37 -0.06
N GLN A 341 -13.02 0.86 -1.29
CA GLN A 341 -11.91 0.14 -1.93
C GLN A 341 -11.05 1.06 -2.81
N SER A 342 -10.40 2.04 -2.18
CA SER A 342 -9.67 3.09 -2.90
C SER A 342 -8.24 2.73 -3.35
N GLY A 343 -7.75 1.50 -3.13
CA GLY A 343 -6.36 1.15 -3.45
C GLY A 343 -6.10 -0.35 -3.58
N PRO A 344 -4.85 -0.82 -3.49
CA PRO A 344 -3.61 -0.04 -3.27
C PRO A 344 -3.00 0.51 -4.58
N GLU A 345 -1.95 1.31 -4.45
CA GLU A 345 -1.15 1.83 -5.56
C GLU A 345 -0.16 0.80 -6.13
N THR A 346 -0.05 -0.38 -5.52
CA THR A 346 0.92 -1.43 -5.84
C THR A 346 0.23 -2.75 -6.23
N VAL A 347 0.97 -3.63 -6.91
CA VAL A 347 0.47 -4.97 -7.30
C VAL A 347 0.14 -5.84 -6.09
N MET A 348 1.05 -5.84 -5.11
CA MET A 348 0.97 -6.62 -3.89
C MET A 348 1.30 -5.75 -2.67
N PRO A 349 0.99 -6.21 -1.45
CA PRO A 349 1.39 -5.52 -0.24
C PRO A 349 2.90 -5.28 -0.14
N GLU A 350 3.32 -4.01 -0.20
CA GLU A 350 4.71 -3.61 0.05
C GLU A 350 4.91 -2.99 1.45
N ARG A 351 3.82 -2.72 2.17
CA ARG A 351 3.82 -2.10 3.50
C ARG A 351 3.35 -3.09 4.58
N ILE A 352 4.16 -3.28 5.61
CA ILE A 352 3.79 -4.07 6.79
C ILE A 352 2.74 -3.35 7.65
N LYS A 353 1.82 -4.12 8.24
CA LYS A 353 0.77 -3.62 9.13
C LYS A 353 1.17 -3.79 10.60
N LEU A 354 1.79 -2.75 11.16
CA LEU A 354 2.13 -2.65 12.59
C LEU A 354 1.51 -1.39 13.22
N PRO A 355 1.08 -1.44 14.50
CA PRO A 355 0.54 -0.30 15.23
C PRO A 355 1.64 0.70 15.58
N PHE A 356 1.24 1.93 15.86
CA PHE A 356 2.11 2.93 16.47
C PHE A 356 1.81 2.98 17.97
N TRP A 357 2.81 2.66 18.79
CA TRP A 357 2.61 2.55 20.23
C TRP A 357 2.34 3.92 20.86
N GLY A 358 1.24 4.03 21.61
CA GLY A 358 0.91 5.26 22.36
C GLY A 358 0.48 6.44 21.49
N GLN A 359 0.12 6.19 20.23
CA GLN A 359 -0.43 7.20 19.31
C GLN A 359 -1.80 6.74 18.79
N SER A 360 -2.64 7.70 18.41
CA SER A 360 -3.87 7.40 17.68
C SER A 360 -3.50 7.03 16.25
N ASP A 361 -3.91 5.84 15.80
CA ASP A 361 -3.67 5.41 14.43
C ASP A 361 -4.55 6.15 13.39
N TYR A 362 -5.36 7.13 13.78
CA TYR A 362 -6.35 7.73 12.87
C TYR A 362 -5.66 8.44 11.69
N ASP A 363 -4.70 9.32 11.97
CA ASP A 363 -4.03 10.16 10.95
C ASP A 363 -3.05 9.35 10.06
N ILE A 364 -2.67 8.14 10.48
CA ILE A 364 -1.73 7.28 9.75
C ILE A 364 -2.43 6.21 8.89
N ARG A 365 -3.75 6.04 9.07
CA ARG A 365 -4.58 5.12 8.29
C ARG A 365 -4.94 5.68 6.92
N GLN A 366 -4.96 7.00 6.77
CA GLN A 366 -5.32 7.69 5.53
C GLN A 366 -4.17 8.55 5.03
N ILE A 367 -2.98 7.96 4.92
CA ILE A 367 -1.83 8.60 4.28
C ILE A 367 -1.99 8.43 2.78
N SER A 368 -1.78 9.50 2.02
CA SER A 368 -1.77 9.41 0.57
C SER A 368 -0.54 8.66 0.06
N SER A 369 -0.74 7.81 -0.95
CA SER A 369 0.38 7.28 -1.75
C SER A 369 0.95 8.30 -2.71
N GLY A 370 0.16 9.32 -3.08
CA GLY A 370 0.49 10.25 -4.14
C GLY A 370 0.24 9.75 -5.57
N TYR A 371 -0.30 8.53 -5.72
CA TYR A 371 -0.55 7.86 -7.00
C TYR A 371 -1.96 7.29 -7.08
N GLY A 372 -2.42 6.97 -8.29
CA GLY A 372 -3.68 6.23 -8.48
C GLY A 372 -3.59 4.74 -8.10
N PRO A 373 -4.72 4.04 -7.96
CA PRO A 373 -4.76 2.60 -7.74
C PRO A 373 -4.07 1.82 -8.86
N TYR A 374 -3.30 0.78 -8.52
CA TYR A 374 -2.43 0.05 -9.45
C TYR A 374 -3.12 -0.34 -10.76
N ALA A 375 -4.31 -0.95 -10.69
CA ALA A 375 -4.98 -1.50 -11.88
C ALA A 375 -5.43 -0.40 -12.86
N LEU A 376 -5.99 0.69 -12.34
CA LEU A 376 -6.44 1.82 -13.15
C LEU A 376 -5.27 2.60 -13.74
N THR A 377 -4.21 2.83 -12.95
CA THR A 377 -3.03 3.54 -13.43
C THR A 377 -2.27 2.71 -14.46
N ARG A 378 -2.15 1.39 -14.26
CA ARG A 378 -1.55 0.50 -15.27
C ARG A 378 -2.35 0.45 -16.57
N LEU A 379 -3.69 0.47 -16.50
CA LEU A 379 -4.52 0.58 -17.71
C LEU A 379 -4.22 1.87 -18.49
N CYS A 380 -4.04 3.00 -17.80
CA CYS A 380 -3.66 4.26 -18.43
C CYS A 380 -2.26 4.17 -19.05
N ALA A 381 -1.28 3.67 -18.29
CA ALA A 381 0.10 3.54 -18.73
C ALA A 381 0.26 2.69 -19.99
N GLU A 382 -0.37 1.51 -20.03
CA GLU A 382 -0.28 0.56 -21.14
C GLU A 382 -1.05 1.02 -22.40
N THR A 383 -1.91 2.03 -22.27
CA THR A 383 -2.72 2.57 -23.37
C THR A 383 -2.34 3.99 -23.75
N ASN A 384 -1.19 4.50 -23.28
CA ASN A 384 -0.72 5.87 -23.52
C ASN A 384 -1.72 6.95 -23.09
N GLY A 385 -2.41 6.73 -21.97
CA GLY A 385 -3.23 7.75 -21.30
C GLY A 385 -2.64 8.15 -19.95
N ILE A 386 -3.47 8.80 -19.13
CA ILE A 386 -3.06 9.45 -17.87
C ILE A 386 -4.10 9.18 -16.78
N TYR A 387 -3.63 8.93 -15.55
CA TYR A 387 -4.47 8.92 -14.35
C TYR A 387 -4.42 10.30 -13.69
N PHE A 388 -5.55 11.00 -13.61
CA PHE A 388 -5.66 12.31 -12.99
C PHE A 388 -6.18 12.19 -11.55
N ILE A 389 -5.35 12.58 -10.58
CA ILE A 389 -5.76 12.71 -9.19
C ILE A 389 -6.57 14.00 -9.01
N THR A 390 -7.79 13.84 -8.55
CA THR A 390 -8.72 14.93 -8.24
C THR A 390 -8.86 15.21 -6.75
N GLU A 391 -8.68 14.19 -5.92
CA GLU A 391 -8.70 14.36 -4.47
C GLU A 391 -7.55 13.56 -3.86
N ASP A 392 -6.95 14.16 -2.85
CA ASP A 392 -5.81 13.59 -2.15
C ASP A 392 -6.01 13.69 -0.63
N THR A 393 -5.57 12.65 0.08
CA THR A 393 -5.75 12.55 1.54
C THR A 393 -4.56 13.15 2.28
N THR A 394 -4.82 13.80 3.40
CA THR A 394 -3.76 14.33 4.26
C THR A 394 -3.33 13.30 5.31
N PRO A 395 -2.02 13.07 5.53
CA PRO A 395 -0.90 13.79 4.91
C PRO A 395 -0.64 13.36 3.46
N ASN A 396 -0.31 14.35 2.62
CA ASN A 396 0.16 14.20 1.25
C ASN A 396 1.60 14.74 1.11
N PHE A 397 2.24 14.45 -0.02
CA PHE A 397 3.67 14.67 -0.26
C PHE A 397 3.88 15.36 -1.60
N ASP A 398 4.95 16.16 -1.74
CA ASP A 398 5.22 16.89 -2.98
C ASP A 398 5.40 15.93 -4.16
N ALA A 399 4.87 16.28 -5.32
CA ALA A 399 4.98 15.45 -6.52
C ALA A 399 6.44 15.38 -7.02
N ALA A 400 7.23 16.45 -6.84
CA ALA A 400 8.64 16.48 -7.20
C ALA A 400 9.46 15.50 -6.36
N ASP A 401 9.25 15.47 -5.04
CA ASP A 401 9.92 14.53 -4.13
C ASP A 401 9.51 13.07 -4.41
N MET A 402 8.27 12.87 -4.83
CA MET A 402 7.72 11.56 -5.12
C MET A 402 8.08 11.04 -6.52
N ARG A 403 8.61 11.85 -7.44
CA ARG A 403 8.81 11.43 -8.85
C ARG A 403 9.58 10.11 -8.99
N ASP A 404 10.63 9.91 -8.20
CA ASP A 404 11.49 8.72 -8.23
C ASP A 404 10.96 7.53 -7.41
N TYR A 405 9.79 7.67 -6.77
CA TYR A 405 9.16 6.68 -5.88
C TYR A 405 7.90 6.03 -6.46
N HIS A 406 7.75 6.13 -7.77
CA HIS A 406 6.60 5.62 -8.48
C HIS A 406 6.44 4.10 -8.33
N PRO A 407 5.20 3.57 -8.21
CA PRO A 407 4.99 2.12 -8.15
C PRO A 407 5.34 1.42 -9.49
N ASP A 408 5.59 0.12 -9.41
CA ASP A 408 5.84 -0.70 -10.60
C ASP A 408 4.51 -1.04 -11.31
N TYR A 409 4.15 -0.29 -12.37
CA TYR A 409 2.95 -0.55 -13.20
C TYR A 409 3.20 -1.59 -14.29
N ILE A 410 3.78 -2.72 -13.90
CA ILE A 410 4.10 -3.86 -14.76
C ILE A 410 3.08 -4.98 -14.60
N SER A 411 3.13 -6.00 -15.46
CA SER A 411 2.26 -7.17 -15.31
C SER A 411 2.51 -7.92 -14.01
N ILE A 412 1.48 -8.59 -13.47
CA ILE A 412 1.61 -9.41 -12.26
C ILE A 412 2.73 -10.44 -12.41
N ARG A 413 2.83 -11.05 -13.61
CA ARG A 413 3.87 -12.03 -13.94
C ARG A 413 5.28 -11.43 -13.88
N ASP A 414 5.47 -10.23 -14.40
CA ASP A 414 6.78 -9.58 -14.41
C ASP A 414 7.15 -9.06 -13.01
N TYR A 415 6.15 -8.61 -12.25
CA TYR A 415 6.31 -8.27 -10.83
C TYR A 415 6.77 -9.49 -10.02
N GLU A 416 6.11 -10.64 -10.18
CA GLU A 416 6.52 -11.89 -9.51
C GLU A 416 7.94 -12.30 -9.90
N ARG A 417 8.31 -12.17 -11.19
CA ARG A 417 9.67 -12.43 -11.66
C ARG A 417 10.68 -11.51 -10.95
N MET A 418 10.40 -10.21 -10.87
CA MET A 418 11.24 -9.25 -10.15
C MET A 418 11.41 -9.65 -8.68
N LEU A 419 10.35 -10.12 -8.01
CA LEU A 419 10.47 -10.61 -6.64
C LEU A 419 11.40 -11.82 -6.55
N THR A 420 11.32 -12.79 -7.48
CA THR A 420 12.21 -13.96 -7.46
C THR A 420 13.69 -13.61 -7.67
N GLN A 421 13.98 -12.51 -8.35
CA GLN A 421 15.35 -12.05 -8.63
C GLN A 421 16.01 -11.33 -7.45
N ASN A 422 15.24 -10.87 -6.46
CA ASN A 422 15.77 -10.14 -5.31
C ASN A 422 15.10 -10.60 -4.00
N MET A 423 15.88 -11.27 -3.14
CA MET A 423 15.36 -11.82 -1.89
C MET A 423 14.86 -10.75 -0.92
N ALA A 424 15.37 -9.51 -0.97
CA ALA A 424 14.86 -8.41 -0.14
C ALA A 424 13.46 -7.97 -0.57
N LYS A 425 13.22 -7.81 -1.88
CA LYS A 425 11.87 -7.51 -2.41
C LYS A 425 10.88 -8.62 -2.05
N GLN A 426 11.28 -9.88 -2.26
CA GLN A 426 10.45 -11.04 -1.90
C GLN A 426 10.15 -11.11 -0.39
N ALA A 427 11.17 -10.94 0.47
CA ALA A 427 11.01 -10.98 1.92
C ALA A 427 10.06 -9.88 2.41
N LEU A 428 10.19 -8.66 1.87
CA LEU A 428 9.30 -7.55 2.18
C LEU A 428 7.85 -7.89 1.84
N VAL A 429 7.56 -8.29 0.60
CA VAL A 429 6.19 -8.56 0.15
C VAL A 429 5.57 -9.72 0.93
N ARG A 430 6.34 -10.80 1.16
CA ARG A 430 5.88 -11.93 1.99
C ARG A 430 5.56 -11.50 3.42
N THR A 431 6.41 -10.70 4.03
CA THR A 431 6.21 -10.19 5.39
C THR A 431 4.99 -9.27 5.45
N ALA A 432 4.84 -8.36 4.50
CA ALA A 432 3.69 -7.47 4.40
C ALA A 432 2.38 -8.24 4.21
N ALA A 433 2.35 -9.24 3.33
CA ALA A 433 1.21 -10.13 3.16
C ALA A 433 0.88 -10.89 4.45
N ALA A 434 1.88 -11.45 5.14
CA ALA A 434 1.69 -12.14 6.42
C ALA A 434 1.03 -11.25 7.48
N THR A 435 1.39 -9.97 7.56
CA THR A 435 0.77 -9.02 8.52
C THR A 435 -0.69 -8.68 8.17
N ARG A 436 -1.13 -8.88 6.93
CA ARG A 436 -2.52 -8.61 6.49
C ARG A 436 -3.42 -9.80 6.66
N LEU A 437 -2.90 -10.99 6.35
CA LEU A 437 -3.61 -12.25 6.49
C LEU A 437 -3.69 -12.72 7.95
N SER A 438 -2.86 -12.16 8.83
CA SER A 438 -2.90 -12.53 10.24
C SER A 438 -4.14 -11.97 10.95
N ASP A 439 -4.96 -12.86 11.50
CA ASP A 439 -6.01 -12.51 12.47
C ASP A 439 -5.45 -12.03 13.82
N ARG A 440 -4.13 -12.10 14.00
CA ARG A 440 -3.46 -11.66 15.24
C ARG A 440 -3.61 -10.15 15.37
N ARG A 441 -4.60 -9.73 16.15
CA ARG A 441 -4.69 -8.36 16.64
C ARG A 441 -3.47 -8.11 17.52
N LEU A 442 -2.59 -7.22 17.09
CA LEU A 442 -1.45 -6.80 17.88
C LEU A 442 -2.00 -6.15 19.15
N PRO A 443 -1.76 -6.76 20.33
CA PRO A 443 -2.45 -6.35 21.53
C PRO A 443 -1.96 -4.96 21.97
N GLN A 444 -2.89 -4.13 22.41
CA GLN A 444 -2.55 -2.86 23.04
C GLN A 444 -2.01 -3.15 24.45
N PRO A 445 -0.79 -2.70 24.78
CA PRO A 445 -0.21 -2.94 26.10
C PRO A 445 -1.03 -2.23 27.18
N THR A 446 -1.12 -2.83 28.36
CA THR A 446 -1.70 -2.16 29.52
C THR A 446 -0.68 -1.15 30.04
N LEU A 447 -1.04 0.13 30.07
CA LEU A 447 -0.12 1.19 30.51
C LEU A 447 -0.44 1.73 31.91
N GLU A 448 -1.57 1.34 32.50
CA GLU A 448 -2.01 1.81 33.82
C GLU A 448 -2.17 0.63 34.76
N PHE A 449 -1.55 0.71 35.93
CA PHE A 449 -1.43 -0.39 36.87
C PHE A 449 -1.94 0.06 38.25
N PRO A 450 -3.05 -0.50 38.73
CA PRO A 450 -3.50 -0.25 40.10
C PRO A 450 -2.46 -0.78 41.09
N ALA A 451 -2.24 -0.04 42.17
CA ALA A 451 -1.22 -0.35 43.16
C ALA A 451 -1.69 0.03 44.58
N ASN A 452 -2.94 -0.30 44.90
CA ASN A 452 -3.49 -0.19 46.27
C ASN A 452 -2.70 -1.06 47.27
N THR A 453 -2.18 -2.19 46.80
CA THR A 453 -1.23 -3.05 47.50
C THR A 453 -0.22 -3.61 46.50
N ASP A 454 0.94 -4.04 46.98
CA ASP A 454 1.92 -4.69 46.11
C ASP A 454 1.38 -5.96 45.44
N ASN A 455 0.47 -6.68 46.10
CA ASN A 455 -0.14 -7.89 45.54
C ASN A 455 -1.04 -7.54 44.33
N VAL A 456 -1.85 -6.49 44.46
CA VAL A 456 -2.68 -5.98 43.35
C VAL A 456 -1.79 -5.55 42.17
N LEU A 457 -0.70 -4.83 42.45
CA LEU A 457 0.27 -4.42 41.42
C LEU A 457 0.90 -5.63 40.73
N ARG A 458 1.44 -6.59 41.49
CA ARG A 458 2.09 -7.79 40.94
C ARG A 458 1.13 -8.64 40.10
N GLN A 459 -0.13 -8.74 40.51
CA GLN A 459 -1.16 -9.44 39.74
C GLN A 459 -1.48 -8.69 38.44
N ALA A 460 -1.71 -7.38 38.50
CA ALA A 460 -1.96 -6.56 37.31
C ALA A 460 -0.81 -6.64 36.31
N ILE A 461 0.45 -6.60 36.79
CA ILE A 461 1.64 -6.78 35.96
C ILE A 461 1.65 -8.16 35.29
N THR A 462 1.34 -9.21 36.03
CA THR A 462 1.35 -10.59 35.50
C THR A 462 0.34 -10.76 34.37
N GLU A 463 -0.86 -10.20 34.51
CA GLU A 463 -1.87 -10.22 33.44
C GLU A 463 -1.43 -9.40 32.22
N ALA A 464 -0.82 -8.24 32.46
CA ALA A 464 -0.36 -7.35 31.40
C ALA A 464 0.82 -7.88 30.56
N GLN A 465 1.61 -8.82 31.10
CA GLN A 465 2.73 -9.45 30.37
C GLN A 465 2.27 -10.52 29.36
N LYS A 466 1.15 -11.22 29.62
CA LYS A 466 0.64 -12.31 28.76
C LYS A 466 0.46 -11.91 27.28
N PRO A 467 -0.27 -10.82 26.95
CA PRO A 467 -0.47 -10.43 25.55
C PRO A 467 0.82 -9.96 24.87
N VAL A 468 1.74 -9.32 25.60
CA VAL A 468 2.99 -8.83 25.03
C VAL A 468 3.94 -9.96 24.68
N SER A 469 3.90 -11.10 25.37
CA SER A 469 4.66 -12.30 24.97
C SER A 469 4.25 -12.82 23.59
N GLN A 470 2.94 -12.82 23.27
CA GLN A 470 2.45 -13.20 21.94
C GLN A 470 2.89 -12.19 20.87
N LEU A 471 2.86 -10.90 21.21
CA LEU A 471 3.36 -9.83 20.35
C LEU A 471 4.86 -10.01 20.03
N SER A 472 5.70 -10.25 21.05
CA SER A 472 7.14 -10.47 20.88
C SER A 472 7.44 -11.67 19.97
N TYR A 473 6.69 -12.77 20.08
CA TYR A 473 6.84 -13.92 19.19
C TYR A 473 6.55 -13.55 17.73
N GLY A 474 5.41 -12.90 17.48
CA GLY A 474 5.05 -12.47 16.12
C GLY A 474 6.05 -11.49 15.53
N LEU A 475 6.54 -10.53 16.31
CA LEU A 475 7.56 -9.58 15.86
C LEU A 475 8.89 -10.29 15.51
N ASN A 476 9.28 -11.31 16.26
CA ASN A 476 10.46 -12.11 15.95
C ASN A 476 10.29 -12.90 14.64
N GLU A 477 9.10 -13.46 14.38
CA GLU A 477 8.81 -14.10 13.09
C GLU A 477 8.96 -13.12 11.92
N LEU A 478 8.40 -11.90 12.05
CA LEU A 478 8.53 -10.87 11.01
C LEU A 478 9.98 -10.44 10.79
N GLN A 479 10.77 -10.29 11.86
CA GLN A 479 12.19 -9.98 11.75
C GLN A 479 12.93 -11.08 10.99
N VAL A 480 12.73 -12.35 11.36
CA VAL A 480 13.39 -13.50 10.71
C VAL A 480 13.02 -13.56 9.22
N MET A 481 11.77 -13.27 8.85
CA MET A 481 11.37 -13.19 7.43
C MET A 481 12.13 -12.08 6.69
N LEU A 482 12.17 -10.87 7.24
CA LEU A 482 12.86 -9.74 6.62
C LEU A 482 14.37 -9.99 6.51
N GLU A 483 14.99 -10.57 7.54
CA GLU A 483 16.44 -10.84 7.59
C GLU A 483 16.93 -11.78 6.48
N GLN A 484 16.06 -12.64 5.91
CA GLN A 484 16.38 -13.45 4.73
C GLN A 484 16.79 -12.58 3.53
N GLY A 485 16.26 -11.36 3.44
CA GLY A 485 16.54 -10.40 2.38
C GLY A 485 17.80 -9.54 2.57
N LEU A 486 18.41 -9.52 3.76
CA LEU A 486 19.42 -8.51 4.10
C LEU A 486 20.62 -8.44 3.14
N LYS A 487 21.07 -9.61 2.66
CA LYS A 487 22.20 -9.70 1.73
C LYS A 487 21.90 -9.06 0.37
N ASP A 488 20.65 -9.10 -0.04
CA ASP A 488 20.17 -8.61 -1.33
C ASP A 488 19.63 -7.18 -1.26
N ARG A 489 19.43 -6.61 -0.06
CA ARG A 489 19.04 -5.20 0.13
C ARG A 489 19.93 -4.29 -0.70
N LYS A 490 21.26 -4.45 -0.61
CA LYS A 490 22.24 -3.60 -1.32
C LYS A 490 22.16 -3.69 -2.86
N LYS A 491 21.44 -4.68 -3.40
CA LYS A 491 21.23 -4.84 -4.85
C LYS A 491 19.99 -4.07 -5.33
N ILE A 492 19.16 -3.55 -4.42
CA ILE A 492 18.02 -2.71 -4.75
C ILE A 492 18.55 -1.32 -5.14
N THR A 493 18.23 -0.88 -6.34
CA THR A 493 18.59 0.46 -6.85
C THR A 493 17.42 1.42 -6.71
N GLU A 494 16.19 0.91 -6.78
CA GLU A 494 14.97 1.69 -6.78
C GLU A 494 14.72 2.30 -5.37
N PRO A 495 14.59 3.63 -5.25
CA PRO A 495 14.39 4.30 -3.96
C PRO A 495 13.18 3.78 -3.18
N ARG A 496 12.04 3.56 -3.86
CA ARG A 496 10.82 3.00 -3.28
C ARG A 496 11.05 1.66 -2.57
N TRP A 497 11.73 0.74 -3.25
CA TRP A 497 11.99 -0.60 -2.72
C TRP A 497 12.95 -0.57 -1.53
N ARG A 498 13.98 0.29 -1.56
CA ARG A 498 14.88 0.49 -0.41
C ARG A 498 14.10 1.04 0.79
N ALA A 499 13.37 2.15 0.58
CA ALA A 499 12.58 2.81 1.60
C ALA A 499 11.56 1.85 2.25
N ASN A 500 10.84 1.07 1.45
CA ASN A 500 9.89 0.07 1.94
C ASN A 500 10.58 -0.99 2.83
N TYR A 501 11.70 -1.56 2.37
CA TYR A 501 12.41 -2.62 3.09
C TYR A 501 12.99 -2.11 4.41
N ASP A 502 13.67 -0.97 4.37
CA ASP A 502 14.35 -0.40 5.54
C ASP A 502 13.34 0.11 6.57
N LEU A 503 12.24 0.74 6.13
CA LEU A 503 11.13 1.11 7.01
C LEU A 503 10.50 -0.13 7.65
N ALA A 504 10.25 -1.19 6.89
CA ALA A 504 9.65 -2.42 7.43
C ALA A 504 10.54 -3.02 8.53
N LEU A 505 11.84 -3.19 8.26
CA LEU A 505 12.78 -3.73 9.24
C LEU A 505 12.92 -2.81 10.45
N GLY A 506 13.10 -1.51 10.23
CA GLY A 506 13.21 -0.51 11.31
C GLY A 506 12.00 -0.51 12.23
N ARG A 507 10.78 -0.58 11.67
CA ARG A 507 9.54 -0.63 12.46
C ARG A 507 9.37 -1.93 13.22
N VAL A 508 9.75 -3.08 12.66
CA VAL A 508 9.74 -4.36 13.39
C VAL A 508 10.68 -4.29 14.59
N VAL A 509 11.92 -3.85 14.40
CA VAL A 509 12.93 -3.75 15.46
C VAL A 509 12.52 -2.72 16.53
N ALA A 510 11.93 -1.58 16.14
CA ALA A 510 11.39 -0.60 17.07
C ALA A 510 10.27 -1.17 17.95
N ASN A 511 9.36 -1.94 17.35
CA ASN A 511 8.28 -2.61 18.08
C ASN A 511 8.83 -3.69 19.03
N GLN A 512 9.88 -4.41 18.64
CA GLN A 512 10.57 -5.34 19.53
C GLN A 512 11.22 -4.62 20.72
N ALA A 513 11.95 -3.52 20.47
CA ALA A 513 12.55 -2.70 21.52
C ALA A 513 11.51 -2.30 22.57
N ARG A 514 10.34 -1.81 22.13
CA ARG A 514 9.23 -1.45 23.02
C ARG A 514 8.66 -2.64 23.78
N ALA A 515 8.42 -3.77 23.12
CA ALA A 515 7.86 -4.96 23.76
C ALA A 515 8.82 -5.57 24.81
N HIS A 516 10.11 -5.66 24.49
CA HIS A 516 11.13 -6.16 25.41
C HIS A 516 11.40 -5.16 26.55
N GLY A 517 11.44 -3.86 26.26
CA GLY A 517 11.58 -2.81 27.26
C GLY A 517 10.42 -2.80 28.26
N TYR A 518 9.19 -2.93 27.74
CA TYR A 518 7.97 -3.06 28.53
C TYR A 518 8.04 -4.26 29.48
N ASN A 519 8.37 -5.45 28.97
CA ASN A 519 8.49 -6.64 29.81
C ASN A 519 9.60 -6.51 30.87
N THR A 520 10.71 -5.86 30.53
CA THR A 520 11.85 -5.65 31.45
C THR A 520 11.45 -4.75 32.62
N ILE A 521 10.85 -3.58 32.35
CA ILE A 521 10.49 -2.62 33.40
C ILE A 521 9.33 -3.12 34.28
N LEU A 522 8.43 -3.92 33.71
CA LEU A 522 7.40 -4.63 34.46
C LEU A 522 7.99 -5.69 35.39
N ALA A 523 8.96 -6.47 34.92
CA ALA A 523 9.63 -7.48 35.75
C ALA A 523 10.40 -6.84 36.93
N GLU A 524 11.09 -5.72 36.69
CA GLU A 524 11.75 -4.94 37.74
C GLU A 524 10.74 -4.49 38.81
N MET A 525 9.63 -3.88 38.39
CA MET A 525 8.57 -3.40 39.29
C MET A 525 7.89 -4.53 40.07
N LYS A 526 7.73 -5.71 39.46
CA LYS A 526 7.15 -6.89 40.11
C LYS A 526 8.07 -7.44 41.19
N GLY A 527 9.39 -7.49 40.92
CA GLY A 527 10.39 -7.94 41.88
C GLY A 527 10.61 -6.95 43.02
N ASN A 528 10.70 -5.66 42.70
CA ASN A 528 10.97 -4.58 43.64
C ASN A 528 10.00 -3.40 43.40
N PRO A 529 8.78 -3.43 43.98
CA PRO A 529 7.81 -2.36 43.83
C PRO A 529 8.33 -1.01 44.32
N LYS A 530 8.14 0.04 43.53
CA LYS A 530 8.46 1.41 43.93
C LYS A 530 7.42 1.95 44.91
N VAL A 531 7.88 2.84 45.79
CA VAL A 531 7.02 3.57 46.74
C VAL A 531 6.56 4.88 46.11
N PHE A 532 5.33 5.31 46.41
CA PHE A 532 4.81 6.59 45.97
C PHE A 532 5.48 7.75 46.69
N GLU A 533 5.83 8.80 45.94
CA GLU A 533 6.38 10.03 46.49
C GLU A 533 5.24 11.00 46.86
N LYS A 534 4.19 11.07 46.04
CA LYS A 534 3.02 11.93 46.30
C LYS A 534 1.95 11.21 47.11
N LYS A 535 1.57 11.85 48.21
CA LYS A 535 0.48 11.38 49.07
C LYS A 535 -0.84 11.30 48.29
N GLY A 536 -1.49 10.13 48.37
CA GLY A 536 -2.80 9.89 47.75
C GLY A 536 -2.75 9.33 46.33
N ASN A 537 -1.55 9.12 45.76
CA ASN A 537 -1.38 8.27 44.59
C ASN A 537 -1.57 6.80 44.96
N ASN A 538 -2.14 6.04 44.04
CA ASN A 538 -2.53 4.64 44.24
C ASN A 538 -2.36 3.79 42.97
N ALA A 539 -1.68 4.32 41.96
CA ALA A 539 -1.46 3.64 40.69
C ALA A 539 -0.18 4.12 40.01
N TRP A 540 0.34 3.28 39.13
CA TRP A 540 1.49 3.58 38.29
C TRP A 540 1.07 3.60 36.83
N ARG A 541 1.57 4.58 36.08
CA ARG A 541 1.45 4.67 34.63
C ARG A 541 2.81 4.45 34.01
N LEU A 542 2.84 3.62 32.97
CA LEU A 542 4.00 3.49 32.10
C LEU A 542 3.92 4.53 30.99
N VAL A 543 4.98 5.33 30.83
CA VAL A 543 5.08 6.36 29.80
C VAL A 543 6.38 6.20 29.00
N ALA A 544 6.35 6.57 27.73
CA ALA A 544 7.53 6.53 26.87
C ALA A 544 8.64 7.46 27.40
N ALA A 545 9.90 7.02 27.35
CA ALA A 545 11.05 7.76 27.85
C ALA A 545 12.34 7.45 27.08
N LYS A 546 13.20 8.46 26.93
CA LYS A 546 14.52 8.34 26.29
C LYS A 546 15.54 7.61 27.17
N ASP A 547 15.38 7.72 28.47
CA ASP A 547 16.37 7.25 29.44
C ASP A 547 15.81 6.02 30.16
N VAL A 548 16.33 4.85 29.81
CA VAL A 548 15.88 3.59 30.38
C VAL A 548 17.08 2.84 30.90
N ARG A 549 17.01 2.48 32.18
CA ARG A 549 17.77 1.37 32.76
C ARG A 549 17.31 0.06 32.12
N SER A 550 17.57 -0.11 30.83
CA SER A 550 17.12 -1.23 30.03
C SER A 550 18.16 -2.34 30.02
N SER A 551 17.76 -3.56 29.67
CA SER A 551 18.72 -4.66 29.51
C SER A 551 19.63 -4.40 28.29
N PRO A 552 20.84 -5.02 28.22
CA PRO A 552 21.73 -4.89 27.06
C PRO A 552 21.04 -5.22 25.73
N THR A 553 20.15 -6.22 25.73
CA THR A 553 19.36 -6.61 24.55
C THR A 553 18.45 -5.49 24.07
N VAL A 554 17.73 -4.82 24.98
CA VAL A 554 16.85 -3.69 24.62
C VAL A 554 17.67 -2.54 24.04
N ARG A 555 18.79 -2.17 24.67
CA ARG A 555 19.68 -1.11 24.14
C ARG A 555 20.17 -1.41 22.72
N LYS A 556 20.48 -2.68 22.41
CA LYS A 556 20.88 -3.10 21.07
C LYS A 556 19.76 -2.90 20.06
N LEU A 557 18.53 -3.33 20.40
CA LEU A 557 17.36 -3.15 19.53
C LEU A 557 17.03 -1.67 19.34
N GLU A 558 17.08 -0.85 20.40
CA GLU A 558 16.86 0.59 20.32
C GLU A 558 17.87 1.25 19.38
N LYS A 559 19.16 0.94 19.52
CA LYS A 559 20.21 1.46 18.63
C LYS A 559 19.96 1.07 17.18
N GLN A 560 19.69 -0.21 16.92
CA GLN A 560 19.45 -0.71 15.56
C GLN A 560 18.19 -0.08 14.93
N ALA A 561 17.11 0.07 15.70
CA ALA A 561 15.89 0.74 15.23
C ALA A 561 16.14 2.21 14.89
N MET A 562 16.88 2.93 15.75
CA MET A 562 17.24 4.33 15.50
C MET A 562 18.13 4.47 14.26
N GLU A 563 19.11 3.60 14.07
CA GLU A 563 19.98 3.61 12.87
C GLU A 563 19.17 3.40 11.59
N LEU A 564 18.29 2.39 11.55
CA LEU A 564 17.46 2.10 10.38
C LEU A 564 16.45 3.22 10.09
N LEU A 565 15.73 3.69 11.12
CA LEU A 565 14.66 4.67 10.94
C LEU A 565 15.20 6.07 10.64
N ASN A 566 16.31 6.49 11.26
CA ASN A 566 16.96 7.75 10.87
C ASN A 566 17.53 7.65 9.45
N GLY A 567 18.10 6.51 9.06
CA GLY A 567 18.51 6.30 7.67
C GLY A 567 17.36 6.49 6.68
N VAL A 568 16.16 6.00 6.99
CA VAL A 568 14.96 6.24 6.14
C VAL A 568 14.56 7.72 6.10
N ILE A 569 14.68 8.44 7.22
CA ILE A 569 14.38 9.88 7.27
C ILE A 569 15.38 10.68 6.41
N ASP A 570 16.66 10.33 6.52
CA ASP A 570 17.76 11.05 5.88
C ASP A 570 17.86 10.74 4.37
N GLU A 571 17.64 9.48 3.97
CA GLU A 571 17.76 9.02 2.58
C GLU A 571 16.50 9.28 1.73
N HIS A 572 15.33 9.42 2.38
CA HIS A 572 14.04 9.57 1.68
C HIS A 572 13.21 10.77 2.17
N PRO A 573 13.78 11.98 2.28
CA PRO A 573 13.08 13.15 2.81
C PRO A 573 11.86 13.52 1.97
N GLY A 574 10.83 14.10 2.58
CA GLY A 574 9.63 14.56 1.87
C GLY A 574 8.67 13.43 1.44
N THR A 575 8.96 12.19 1.78
CA THR A 575 8.18 11.01 1.36
C THR A 575 7.34 10.38 2.49
N PRO A 576 6.32 9.54 2.19
CA PRO A 576 5.57 8.81 3.22
C PRO A 576 6.44 7.92 4.09
N TRP A 577 7.57 7.41 3.59
CA TRP A 577 8.49 6.59 4.36
C TRP A 577 9.18 7.37 5.46
N SER A 578 9.74 8.55 5.13
CA SER A 578 10.36 9.43 6.13
C SER A 578 9.34 9.89 7.17
N TYR A 579 8.11 10.23 6.74
CA TYR A 579 7.02 10.59 7.65
C TYR A 579 6.69 9.46 8.63
N LEU A 580 6.53 8.22 8.13
CA LEU A 580 6.25 7.07 8.98
C LEU A 580 7.41 6.73 9.92
N ALA A 581 8.66 6.85 9.45
CA ALA A 581 9.84 6.65 10.29
C ALA A 581 9.94 7.71 11.39
N ALA A 582 9.73 8.98 11.06
CA ALA A 582 9.69 10.08 12.03
C ALA A 582 8.55 9.89 13.03
N LYS A 583 7.37 9.46 12.58
CA LYS A 583 6.24 9.12 13.47
C LYS A 583 6.57 7.98 14.42
N GLU A 584 7.28 6.96 13.94
CA GLU A 584 7.73 5.83 14.75
C GLU A 584 8.73 6.30 15.83
N LEU A 585 9.60 7.26 15.53
CA LEU A 585 10.59 7.80 16.46
C LEU A 585 10.08 8.97 17.34
N GLU A 586 8.92 9.55 17.03
CA GLU A 586 8.33 10.65 17.80
C GLU A 586 8.14 10.29 19.28
N LYS A 587 7.77 9.02 19.56
CA LYS A 587 7.78 8.47 20.92
C LYS A 587 9.08 7.70 21.14
N PRO A 588 9.81 8.02 22.23
CA PRO A 588 10.96 7.22 22.63
C PRO A 588 10.62 5.72 22.72
N LEU A 589 11.58 4.87 22.36
CA LEU A 589 11.41 3.40 22.37
C LEU A 589 11.39 2.81 23.79
N GLY A 590 11.84 3.60 24.76
CA GLY A 590 11.98 3.23 26.14
C GLY A 590 10.76 3.52 27.02
N TRP A 591 10.79 3.03 28.26
CA TRP A 591 9.71 3.16 29.24
C TRP A 591 10.18 3.71 30.59
N LYS A 592 9.33 4.47 31.26
CA LYS A 592 9.50 4.83 32.66
C LYS A 592 8.18 4.78 33.42
N TRP A 593 8.28 4.59 34.73
CA TRP A 593 7.17 4.68 35.66
C TRP A 593 6.86 6.13 36.04
N GLN A 594 5.58 6.47 36.05
CA GLN A 594 5.03 7.71 36.59
C GLN A 594 3.93 7.38 37.58
N GLU A 595 4.02 7.93 38.78
CA GLU A 595 2.95 7.79 39.78
C GLU A 595 1.70 8.59 39.40
N MET A 596 0.52 8.05 39.67
CA MET A 596 -0.76 8.70 39.40
C MET A 596 -1.83 8.32 40.43
N LYS A 597 -2.95 9.03 40.39
CA LYS A 597 -4.16 8.70 41.15
C LYS A 597 -5.24 8.16 40.20
N MET A 598 -5.77 6.98 40.50
CA MET A 598 -6.89 6.36 39.82
C MET A 598 -8.10 6.26 40.74
N ASN A 599 -9.30 6.39 40.17
CA ASN A 599 -10.54 6.11 40.87
C ASN A 599 -10.76 4.58 40.88
N LEU A 600 -10.39 3.94 41.98
CA LEU A 600 -10.42 2.49 42.17
C LEU A 600 -11.37 2.13 43.31
N ASP A 601 -12.06 1.00 43.19
CA ASP A 601 -12.80 0.40 44.30
C ASP A 601 -11.83 -0.24 45.33
N SER A 602 -12.38 -0.80 46.42
CA SER A 602 -11.61 -1.48 47.46
C SER A 602 -10.84 -2.70 46.96
N SER A 603 -11.24 -3.29 45.84
CA SER A 603 -10.61 -4.44 45.19
C SER A 603 -9.59 -4.03 44.12
N GLY A 604 -9.38 -2.72 43.89
CA GLY A 604 -8.46 -2.20 42.89
C GLY A 604 -9.02 -2.14 41.47
N ASN A 605 -10.32 -2.33 41.27
CA ASN A 605 -10.97 -2.20 39.96
C ASN A 605 -11.30 -0.74 39.67
N ARG A 606 -11.20 -0.35 38.40
CA ARG A 606 -11.50 1.01 37.96
C ARG A 606 -13.02 1.27 37.99
N VAL A 607 -13.43 2.28 38.76
CA VAL A 607 -14.81 2.76 38.78
C VAL A 607 -15.01 3.71 37.59
N ARG A 608 -15.84 3.31 36.62
CA ARG A 608 -16.21 4.16 35.47
C ARG A 608 -17.52 4.86 35.77
N THR A 609 -17.54 6.19 35.65
CA THR A 609 -18.78 6.96 35.63
C THR A 609 -19.29 7.03 34.17
N PRO A 610 -20.48 6.51 33.85
CA PRO A 610 -21.02 6.59 32.49
C PRO A 610 -21.18 8.04 32.05
N ASN A 611 -20.87 8.36 30.79
CA ASN A 611 -21.16 9.67 30.20
C ASN A 611 -22.49 9.56 29.42
N PRO A 612 -23.61 10.10 29.96
CA PRO A 612 -24.93 9.93 29.35
C PRO A 612 -25.04 10.51 27.94
N ARG A 613 -24.26 11.56 27.62
CA ARG A 613 -24.25 12.17 26.28
C ARG A 613 -23.69 11.23 25.21
N PHE A 614 -22.63 10.48 25.56
CA PHE A 614 -22.04 9.51 24.64
C PHE A 614 -22.99 8.33 24.38
N GLU A 615 -23.73 7.89 25.40
CA GLU A 615 -24.72 6.82 25.25
C GLU A 615 -25.90 7.23 24.36
N GLU A 616 -26.36 8.48 24.47
CA GLU A 616 -27.42 9.01 23.62
C GLU A 616 -27.01 9.10 22.14
N GLU A 617 -25.79 9.57 21.86
CA GLU A 617 -25.23 9.62 20.50
C GLU A 617 -25.12 8.21 19.89
N GLN A 618 -24.63 7.23 20.66
CA GLN A 618 -24.56 5.84 20.23
C GLN A 618 -25.95 5.24 19.96
N ARG A 619 -26.96 5.60 20.77
CA ARG A 619 -28.34 5.16 20.56
C ARG A 619 -28.92 5.70 19.26
N LYS A 620 -28.80 7.01 19.01
CA LYS A 620 -29.27 7.66 17.77
C LYS A 620 -28.60 7.03 16.53
N LYS A 621 -27.29 6.79 16.59
CA LYS A 621 -26.55 6.13 15.50
C LYS A 621 -27.06 4.72 15.21
N ARG A 622 -27.34 3.93 16.25
CA ARG A 622 -27.93 2.58 16.11
C ARG A 622 -29.33 2.60 15.53
N GLU A 623 -30.17 3.55 15.94
CA GLU A 623 -31.53 3.72 15.41
C GLU A 623 -31.51 4.07 13.91
N ALA A 624 -30.63 4.99 13.48
CA ALA A 624 -30.47 5.36 12.07
C ALA A 624 -30.01 4.18 11.20
N LEU A 625 -29.04 3.39 11.68
CA LEU A 625 -28.60 2.16 10.98
C LEU A 625 -29.74 1.14 10.85
N LYS A 626 -30.53 0.96 11.92
CA LYS A 626 -31.66 0.02 11.93
C LYS A 626 -32.75 0.41 10.92
N LYS A 627 -33.05 1.72 10.76
CA LYS A 627 -34.01 2.21 9.75
C LYS A 627 -33.62 1.84 8.32
N ARG A 628 -32.33 1.73 8.03
CA ARG A 628 -31.78 1.36 6.71
C ARG A 628 -31.57 -0.15 6.53
N GLY A 629 -32.06 -0.98 7.46
CA GLY A 629 -31.92 -2.45 7.38
C GLY A 629 -30.50 -2.96 7.65
N ILE A 630 -29.59 -2.10 8.11
CA ILE A 630 -28.19 -2.45 8.39
C ILE A 630 -28.11 -2.97 9.83
N SER A 631 -27.83 -4.27 9.98
CA SER A 631 -27.70 -4.89 11.31
C SER A 631 -26.22 -5.17 11.65
N GLY A 632 -25.79 -4.74 12.83
CA GLY A 632 -24.48 -5.05 13.40
C GLY A 632 -23.49 -3.88 13.47
N ASN A 633 -22.30 -4.15 14.03
CA ASN A 633 -21.18 -3.21 14.14
C ASN A 633 -20.22 -3.28 12.94
N LYS A 634 -20.58 -3.98 11.86
CA LYS A 634 -19.74 -4.04 10.66
C LYS A 634 -19.82 -2.69 9.92
N PRO A 635 -18.69 -2.15 9.44
CA PRO A 635 -18.72 -0.96 8.62
C PRO A 635 -19.52 -1.24 7.35
N LEU A 636 -20.20 -0.21 6.85
CA LEU A 636 -20.91 -0.29 5.57
C LEU A 636 -19.90 -0.49 4.44
N LYS A 637 -20.11 -1.47 3.55
CA LYS A 637 -19.46 -1.43 2.24
C LYS A 637 -20.27 -0.43 1.41
N ILE A 638 -19.62 0.57 0.87
CA ILE A 638 -20.24 1.58 0.01
C ILE A 638 -19.79 1.38 -1.43
#